data_AF-A0A4V5P860-F1
#
_entry.id   AF-A0A4V5P860-F1
#
_cell.length_a   1.000
_cell.length_b   1.000
_cell.length_c   1.000
_cell.angle_alpha   90.00
_cell.angle_beta   90.00
_cell.angle_gamma   90.00
#
_symmetry.space_group_name_H-M   'P 1'
#
loop_
_entity.id
_entity.type
_entity.pdbx_description
1 polymer ?
#
loop_
_entity_poly.entity_id
_entity_poly.type
_entity_poly.pdbx_seq_one_letter_code
_entity_poly.pdbx_strand_id
1 'polypeptide(L)'
;PEVIRAEAVAHTTYLDSSQLQLAASMADRATLEDLVRLQGERVRALKQQKASAEQIEEEVAKLLKLKAQLGPDEGKQKFVLKTPKGTRDYSPRQMAVREKVFDVIISCFKRHGAEVIDTPVFELKETLTGKYGEDSKLIYDLKDQGGELLSLRYDLTVPFARYLAMNKLTNVKRYHIAKVYRRDNPAMTRGRYREFYQCDFDIAGQFDPMIPDAECLKIMCEILSSLQIGDFLVKVNDRRILDGTFAVCGVPDSKFRTICSSVDKLDKVSWEEVKSEMVGEKGLAPEVADRIGDYVQQHGGVSLVEQLLQDPKLSQNKQALEGLGDLKLLFEYLTLFGIADKISFDLSLARGLDYYTGVIFEAVLLQPPAQAGEEPLGVGSVAAGGRYDGLVGMFDPKGRKVPCVGLSIGVERIFSIVEQRLEALKEKVRTTETQVLVASAQKKLLEERLKLISELWDAGIKAELLYKKNPKLLNQLQYCEEAGIPLVAIIGEQELKDGVIKLRSVASREEVSRWTSEEKTSWRKSEGKQASPFASAELNYQRKLWCERVNPENKAALEAWVRETGIRLVQVNGQRKYGGPPPGWVGSPPPAGSEVFIGRLPQDVYEHQLIPLFQRVGRLYEFRLMMTFSGLNRGFAYARYSSRRGAQAAIATLHNHPLRPSCPLLVCRSTEKCELSVDGLPPGLSRQALLLALQPLGPGLQEALLLPSPGPAPAQIALLKFSSHRAAAMAKKALVEGQSHLCGEQVAVEWLKPDLKQRLRQQLKCPSLQCLQPEGSQVALARDKGLESQGARAALQLLCQRMKLGSPLFLTKCLGTSSAGWHRFWYQVVIPGHPVPFSGLIWVVLAPSGQDGHEVAKDAVSARLLEALSLGPASSGLLGLRQEVPWFSSDLILSPGSLN
;
A
#
# COMPACT_ATOMS: atom_id res chain seq x y z
N PRO A 1 15.88 -66.68 -5.19
CA PRO A 1 15.70 -67.51 -3.97
C PRO A 1 17.07 -67.95 -3.45
N GLU A 2 17.37 -67.59 -2.20
CA GLU A 2 18.52 -68.04 -1.43
C GLU A 2 19.90 -67.84 -2.05
N VAL A 3 20.49 -66.64 -1.86
CA VAL A 3 21.81 -66.51 -1.24
C VAL A 3 21.82 -65.17 -0.49
N ILE A 4 22.36 -65.21 0.73
CA ILE A 4 22.70 -64.14 1.69
C ILE A 4 21.95 -64.32 3.01
N ARG A 5 22.37 -65.38 3.71
CA ARG A 5 22.29 -65.57 5.17
C ARG A 5 23.62 -66.22 5.56
N ALA A 6 24.59 -65.42 5.98
CA ALA A 6 25.68 -65.76 6.91
C ALA A 6 26.69 -64.61 6.92
N GLU A 7 26.51 -63.65 7.84
CA GLU A 7 27.57 -62.90 8.54
C GLU A 7 26.91 -61.78 9.36
N ALA A 8 26.20 -62.17 10.42
CA ALA A 8 25.67 -61.23 11.40
C ALA A 8 25.49 -61.90 12.77
N VAL A 9 26.54 -62.55 13.28
CA VAL A 9 26.66 -62.87 14.71
C VAL A 9 28.13 -62.81 15.12
N ALA A 10 28.61 -61.62 15.44
CA ALA A 10 29.68 -61.37 16.40
C ALA A 10 29.80 -59.86 16.61
N HIS A 11 28.98 -59.28 17.49
CA HIS A 11 29.27 -58.12 18.33
C HIS A 11 27.98 -57.64 19.03
N THR A 12 27.53 -58.40 20.01
CA THR A 12 26.87 -57.84 21.22
C THR A 12 28.03 -57.42 22.13
N THR A 13 28.14 -56.18 22.59
CA THR A 13 27.30 -55.54 23.62
C THR A 13 27.62 -54.05 23.67
N TYR A 14 26.58 -53.20 23.67
CA TYR A 14 26.41 -51.95 24.46
C TYR A 14 25.13 -51.30 23.93
N LEU A 15 23.98 -51.76 24.41
CA LEU A 15 22.72 -51.03 24.25
C LEU A 15 22.74 -49.88 25.25
N ASP A 16 22.62 -48.66 24.73
CA ASP A 16 22.57 -47.42 25.49
C ASP A 16 21.28 -47.39 26.35
N SER A 17 21.40 -46.96 27.61
CA SER A 17 20.29 -46.92 28.58
C SER A 17 19.14 -46.02 28.12
N SER A 18 19.44 -45.06 27.23
CA SER A 18 18.51 -44.15 26.57
C SER A 18 17.52 -44.87 25.63
N GLN A 19 17.97 -45.90 24.90
CA GLN A 19 17.12 -46.64 23.96
C GLN A 19 16.20 -47.64 24.66
N LEU A 20 16.64 -48.22 25.78
CA LEU A 20 15.81 -49.06 26.65
C LEU A 20 14.70 -48.23 27.32
N GLN A 21 14.98 -46.97 27.72
CA GLN A 21 13.96 -46.05 28.24
C GLN A 21 12.95 -45.61 27.18
N LEU A 22 13.39 -45.35 25.94
CA LEU A 22 12.48 -44.99 24.84
C LEU A 22 11.56 -46.15 24.46
N ALA A 23 12.10 -47.37 24.35
CA ALA A 23 11.32 -48.58 24.06
C ALA A 23 10.29 -48.89 25.17
N ALA A 24 10.67 -48.69 26.44
CA ALA A 24 9.75 -48.79 27.57
C ALA A 24 8.64 -47.74 27.53
N SER A 25 8.95 -46.47 27.20
CA SER A 25 7.94 -45.40 27.11
C SER A 25 6.95 -45.59 25.96
N MET A 26 7.39 -46.19 24.84
CA MET A 26 6.53 -46.52 23.70
C MET A 26 5.61 -47.70 24.00
N ALA A 27 6.09 -48.70 24.75
CA ALA A 27 5.28 -49.81 25.23
C ALA A 27 4.19 -49.33 26.23
N ASP A 28 4.53 -48.40 27.12
CA ASP A 28 3.57 -47.81 28.07
C ASP A 28 2.49 -46.99 27.36
N ARG A 29 2.84 -46.22 26.31
CA ARG A 29 1.87 -45.45 25.52
C ARG A 29 0.90 -46.34 24.74
N ALA A 30 1.41 -47.37 24.06
CA ALA A 30 0.56 -48.31 23.31
C ALA A 30 -0.42 -49.05 24.24
N THR A 31 0.04 -49.43 25.43
CA THR A 31 -0.80 -50.05 26.46
C THR A 31 -1.89 -49.09 26.94
N LEU A 32 -1.57 -47.81 27.14
CA LEU A 32 -2.52 -46.76 27.48
C LEU A 32 -3.55 -46.47 26.36
N GLU A 33 -3.14 -46.51 25.09
CA GLU A 33 -4.02 -46.38 23.94
C GLU A 33 -5.05 -47.52 23.87
N ASP A 34 -4.62 -48.76 24.12
CA ASP A 34 -5.52 -49.92 24.19
C ASP A 34 -6.47 -49.85 25.39
N LEU A 35 -6.00 -49.37 26.55
CA LEU A 35 -6.87 -49.13 27.71
C LEU A 35 -7.92 -48.05 27.44
N VAL A 36 -7.57 -46.97 26.74
CA VAL A 36 -8.54 -45.94 26.30
C VAL A 36 -9.55 -46.53 25.32
N ARG A 37 -9.11 -47.39 24.40
CA ARG A 37 -9.98 -48.05 23.42
C ARG A 37 -10.98 -48.97 24.13
N LEU A 38 -10.51 -49.87 25.00
CA LEU A 38 -11.32 -50.79 25.80
C LEU A 38 -12.31 -50.03 26.69
N GLN A 39 -11.86 -48.97 27.36
CA GLN A 39 -12.73 -48.15 28.20
C GLN A 39 -13.80 -47.41 27.38
N GLY A 40 -13.46 -46.92 26.18
CA GLY A 40 -14.41 -46.31 25.25
C GLY A 40 -15.40 -47.29 24.64
N GLU A 41 -15.03 -48.56 24.45
CA GLU A 41 -15.94 -49.64 24.08
C GLU A 41 -16.90 -49.98 25.22
N ARG A 42 -16.42 -50.00 26.46
CA ARG A 42 -17.25 -50.23 27.66
C ARG A 42 -18.31 -49.16 27.86
N VAL A 43 -17.96 -47.88 27.70
CA VAL A 43 -18.93 -46.77 27.73
C VAL A 43 -19.98 -46.91 26.63
N ARG A 44 -19.59 -47.35 25.42
CA ARG A 44 -20.52 -47.58 24.30
C ARG A 44 -21.46 -48.75 24.56
N ALA A 45 -20.96 -49.85 25.11
CA ALA A 45 -21.76 -51.01 25.49
C ALA A 45 -22.80 -50.64 26.57
N LEU A 46 -22.39 -49.89 27.60
CA LEU A 46 -23.30 -49.43 28.67
C LEU A 46 -24.40 -48.50 28.14
N LYS A 47 -24.07 -47.62 27.18
CA LYS A 47 -25.06 -46.77 26.49
C LYS A 47 -26.04 -47.59 25.64
N GLN A 48 -25.57 -48.62 24.94
CA GLN A 48 -26.44 -49.53 24.18
C GLN A 48 -27.34 -50.38 25.08
N GLN A 49 -26.84 -50.79 26.24
CA GLN A 49 -27.60 -51.57 27.22
C GLN A 49 -28.53 -50.71 28.10
N LYS A 50 -28.60 -49.38 27.86
CA LYS A 50 -29.39 -48.41 28.64
C LYS A 50 -29.13 -48.51 30.16
N ALA A 51 -27.86 -48.64 30.55
CA ALA A 51 -27.44 -48.59 31.96
C ALA A 51 -27.80 -47.25 32.63
N SER A 52 -27.75 -47.18 33.96
CA SER A 52 -28.12 -45.95 34.70
C SER A 52 -27.18 -44.80 34.36
N ALA A 53 -27.69 -43.56 34.42
CA ALA A 53 -26.93 -42.36 34.08
C ALA A 53 -25.65 -42.22 34.94
N GLU A 54 -25.75 -42.55 36.23
CA GLU A 54 -24.63 -42.53 37.19
C GLU A 54 -23.50 -43.49 36.79
N GLN A 55 -23.85 -44.70 36.33
CA GLN A 55 -22.86 -45.69 35.87
C GLN A 55 -22.16 -45.26 34.57
N ILE A 56 -22.88 -44.60 33.66
CA ILE A 56 -22.32 -44.08 32.42
C ILE A 56 -21.37 -42.91 32.72
N GLU A 57 -21.75 -42.01 33.63
CA GLU A 57 -20.92 -40.87 34.03
C GLU A 57 -19.62 -41.31 34.71
N GLU A 58 -19.66 -42.32 35.59
CA GLU A 58 -18.47 -42.85 36.25
C GLU A 58 -17.46 -43.42 35.22
N GLU A 59 -17.94 -44.21 34.26
CA GLU A 59 -17.09 -44.83 33.25
C GLU A 59 -16.56 -43.81 32.22
N VAL A 60 -17.31 -42.74 31.95
CA VAL A 60 -16.87 -41.59 31.14
C VAL A 60 -15.78 -40.81 31.87
N ALA A 61 -15.90 -40.61 33.19
CA ALA A 61 -14.86 -39.94 33.98
C ALA A 61 -13.55 -40.74 33.97
N LYS A 62 -13.61 -42.07 34.06
CA LYS A 62 -12.45 -42.97 33.90
C LYS A 62 -11.81 -42.83 32.51
N LEU A 63 -12.62 -42.79 31.46
CA LEU A 63 -12.15 -42.57 30.08
C LEU A 63 -11.43 -41.23 29.92
N LEU A 64 -11.97 -40.15 30.50
CA LEU A 64 -11.37 -38.82 30.45
C LEU A 64 -10.03 -38.76 31.19
N LYS A 65 -9.92 -39.43 32.34
CA LYS A 65 -8.65 -39.57 33.08
C LYS A 65 -7.58 -40.31 32.27
N LEU A 66 -7.95 -41.42 31.62
CA LEU A 66 -7.02 -42.17 30.76
C LEU A 66 -6.58 -41.33 29.54
N LYS A 67 -7.49 -40.58 28.92
CA LYS A 67 -7.15 -39.66 27.82
C LYS A 67 -6.24 -38.51 28.24
N ALA A 68 -6.39 -38.00 29.46
CA ALA A 68 -5.52 -36.94 29.98
C ALA A 68 -4.07 -37.43 30.16
N GLN A 69 -3.88 -38.73 30.45
CA GLN A 69 -2.55 -39.35 30.60
C GLN A 69 -1.82 -39.56 29.27
N LEU A 70 -2.53 -39.61 28.14
CA LEU A 70 -1.94 -39.77 26.80
C LEU A 70 -1.32 -38.50 26.22
N GLY A 71 -1.53 -37.34 26.86
CA GLY A 71 -1.13 -36.04 26.32
C GLY A 71 -1.89 -35.70 25.01
N PRO A 72 -1.65 -34.51 24.43
CA PRO A 72 -2.20 -34.20 23.12
C PRO A 72 -1.67 -35.22 22.10
N ASP A 73 -2.60 -35.75 21.31
CA ASP A 73 -2.34 -36.72 20.27
C ASP A 73 -1.41 -36.10 19.20
N GLU A 74 -0.12 -36.46 19.21
CA GLU A 74 0.79 -36.17 18.08
C GLU A 74 0.50 -37.11 16.87
N GLY A 75 -0.56 -37.92 16.94
CA GLY A 75 -1.11 -38.67 15.84
C GLY A 75 -1.92 -37.78 14.89
N LYS A 76 -1.35 -37.48 13.71
CA LYS A 76 -1.99 -36.90 12.51
C LYS A 76 -3.18 -35.98 12.84
N GLN A 77 -2.91 -34.70 13.15
CA GLN A 77 -3.95 -33.68 13.07
C GLN A 77 -4.65 -33.81 11.73
N LYS A 78 -5.92 -34.26 11.74
CA LYS A 78 -6.74 -34.32 10.55
C LYS A 78 -6.83 -32.89 10.02
N PHE A 79 -6.09 -32.61 8.96
CA PHE A 79 -6.03 -31.28 8.37
C PHE A 79 -7.46 -30.85 8.01
N VAL A 80 -7.95 -29.81 8.69
CA VAL A 80 -9.29 -29.26 8.46
C VAL A 80 -9.14 -28.03 7.58
N LEU A 81 -9.65 -28.12 6.35
CA LEU A 81 -9.79 -26.97 5.45
C LEU A 81 -10.84 -26.02 6.00
N LYS A 82 -10.40 -24.90 6.58
CA LYS A 82 -11.26 -23.82 7.06
C LYS A 82 -10.52 -22.48 7.05
N THR A 83 -11.28 -21.40 6.93
CA THR A 83 -10.76 -20.06 7.22
C THR A 83 -10.56 -19.88 8.74
N PRO A 84 -9.73 -18.91 9.16
CA PRO A 84 -9.65 -18.52 10.56
C PRO A 84 -11.03 -18.17 11.15
N LYS A 85 -11.24 -18.48 12.43
CA LYS A 85 -12.53 -18.22 13.11
C LYS A 85 -12.91 -16.75 12.97
N GLY A 86 -14.14 -16.48 12.53
CA GLY A 86 -14.67 -15.13 12.34
C GLY A 86 -14.19 -14.43 11.06
N THR A 87 -13.56 -15.15 10.14
CA THR A 87 -13.20 -14.68 8.78
C THR A 87 -13.90 -15.53 7.73
N ARG A 88 -14.07 -15.00 6.52
CA ARG A 88 -14.74 -15.70 5.41
C ARG A 88 -14.12 -15.34 4.07
N ASP A 89 -14.21 -16.28 3.14
CA ASP A 89 -14.00 -15.99 1.72
C ASP A 89 -15.20 -15.28 1.13
N TYR A 90 -14.96 -14.56 0.04
CA TYR A 90 -15.95 -13.75 -0.65
C TYR A 90 -16.15 -14.38 -2.02
N SER A 91 -17.28 -15.05 -2.23
CA SER A 91 -17.57 -15.70 -3.51
C SER A 91 -17.76 -14.68 -4.64
N PRO A 92 -17.67 -15.05 -5.92
CA PRO A 92 -17.91 -14.13 -7.03
C PRO A 92 -19.27 -13.41 -6.95
N ARG A 93 -20.31 -14.09 -6.46
CA ARG A 93 -21.64 -13.49 -6.21
C ARG A 93 -21.58 -12.40 -5.14
N GLN A 94 -20.92 -12.70 -4.02
CA GLN A 94 -20.75 -11.74 -2.93
C GLN A 94 -19.88 -10.55 -3.36
N MET A 95 -18.84 -10.78 -4.16
CA MET A 95 -18.00 -9.72 -4.71
C MET A 95 -18.80 -8.79 -5.63
N ALA A 96 -19.65 -9.33 -6.51
CA ALA A 96 -20.51 -8.51 -7.37
C ALA A 96 -21.47 -7.61 -6.58
N VAL A 97 -22.01 -8.10 -5.46
CA VAL A 97 -22.84 -7.28 -4.55
C VAL A 97 -22.00 -6.19 -3.88
N ARG A 98 -20.81 -6.56 -3.38
CA ARG A 98 -19.90 -5.63 -2.70
C ARG A 98 -19.42 -4.51 -3.60
N GLU A 99 -19.03 -4.83 -4.84
CA GLU A 99 -18.63 -3.84 -5.84
C GLU A 99 -19.74 -2.82 -6.09
N LYS A 100 -20.98 -3.27 -6.29
CA LYS A 100 -22.13 -2.36 -6.47
C LYS A 100 -22.35 -1.44 -5.27
N VAL A 101 -22.26 -1.98 -4.05
CA VAL A 101 -22.43 -1.19 -2.83
C VAL A 101 -21.27 -0.19 -2.65
N PHE A 102 -20.03 -0.62 -2.88
CA PHE A 102 -18.87 0.26 -2.84
C PHE A 102 -18.94 1.35 -3.91
N ASP A 103 -19.42 1.06 -5.11
CA ASP A 103 -19.58 2.06 -6.16
C ASP A 103 -20.53 3.18 -5.74
N VAL A 104 -21.65 2.87 -5.08
CA VAL A 104 -22.57 3.88 -4.53
C VAL A 104 -21.88 4.74 -3.47
N ILE A 105 -21.19 4.10 -2.53
CA ILE A 105 -20.48 4.76 -1.43
C ILE A 105 -19.36 5.67 -1.96
N ILE A 106 -18.48 5.14 -2.81
CA ILE A 106 -17.34 5.85 -3.40
C ILE A 106 -17.83 7.02 -4.28
N SER A 107 -18.93 6.82 -5.03
CA SER A 107 -19.50 7.90 -5.84
C SER A 107 -20.00 9.06 -4.99
N CYS A 108 -20.58 8.80 -3.82
CA CYS A 108 -20.96 9.84 -2.86
C CYS A 108 -19.71 10.51 -2.25
N PHE A 109 -18.73 9.76 -1.77
CA PHE A 109 -17.49 10.33 -1.22
C PHE A 109 -16.76 11.24 -2.23
N LYS A 110 -16.67 10.83 -3.51
CA LYS A 110 -16.10 11.65 -4.58
C LYS A 110 -16.92 12.88 -4.91
N ARG A 111 -18.26 12.79 -4.85
CA ARG A 111 -19.16 13.93 -5.04
C ARG A 111 -18.90 15.04 -4.02
N HIS A 112 -18.57 14.65 -2.80
CA HIS A 112 -18.16 15.56 -1.72
C HIS A 112 -16.68 15.96 -1.78
N GLY A 113 -15.96 15.65 -2.87
CA GLY A 113 -14.60 16.10 -3.10
C GLY A 113 -13.55 15.50 -2.17
N ALA A 114 -13.82 14.34 -1.56
CA ALA A 114 -12.84 13.68 -0.70
C ALA A 114 -11.73 12.99 -1.50
N GLU A 115 -10.50 13.17 -1.02
CA GLU A 115 -9.33 12.41 -1.46
C GLU A 115 -9.40 10.97 -0.92
N VAL A 116 -8.55 10.09 -1.45
CA VAL A 116 -8.43 8.71 -0.96
C VAL A 116 -7.01 8.47 -0.46
N ILE A 117 -6.90 7.84 0.70
CA ILE A 117 -5.63 7.36 1.24
C ILE A 117 -5.72 5.85 1.49
N ASP A 118 -4.57 5.22 1.69
CA ASP A 118 -4.48 3.87 2.23
C ASP A 118 -3.35 3.80 3.25
N THR A 119 -3.49 2.92 4.23
CA THR A 119 -2.50 2.69 5.29
C THR A 119 -2.12 1.21 5.35
N PRO A 120 -0.94 0.88 5.90
CA PRO A 120 -0.60 -0.52 6.17
C PRO A 120 -1.67 -1.24 7.00
N VAL A 121 -1.79 -2.55 6.82
CA VAL A 121 -2.78 -3.37 7.55
C VAL A 121 -2.44 -3.52 9.04
N PHE A 122 -1.16 -3.40 9.38
CA PHE A 122 -0.64 -3.35 10.75
C PHE A 122 0.01 -2.00 11.02
N GLU A 123 -0.10 -1.55 12.25
CA GLU A 123 0.59 -0.38 12.78
C GLU A 123 1.58 -0.84 13.87
N LEU A 124 2.49 0.03 14.27
CA LEU A 124 3.28 -0.21 15.48
C LEU A 124 2.34 -0.40 16.67
N LYS A 125 2.58 -1.41 17.52
CA LYS A 125 1.71 -1.74 18.66
C LYS A 125 1.45 -0.54 19.57
N GLU A 126 2.49 0.27 19.79
CA GLU A 126 2.43 1.51 20.56
C GLU A 126 1.50 2.58 19.96
N THR A 127 1.31 2.59 18.64
CA THR A 127 0.36 3.50 17.96
C THR A 127 -1.08 3.21 18.35
N LEU A 128 -1.42 1.94 18.58
CA LEU A 128 -2.78 1.50 18.90
C LEU A 128 -3.05 1.42 20.41
N THR A 129 -2.00 1.48 21.24
CA THR A 129 -2.13 1.30 22.69
C THR A 129 -2.73 2.54 23.35
N GLY A 130 -3.71 2.33 24.24
CA GLY A 130 -4.32 3.40 25.04
C GLY A 130 -5.29 4.32 24.29
N LYS A 131 -5.72 3.94 23.07
CA LYS A 131 -6.66 4.73 22.24
C LYS A 131 -8.11 4.26 22.31
N TYR A 132 -8.33 2.99 22.67
CA TYR A 132 -9.63 2.32 22.54
C TYR A 132 -10.25 1.93 23.89
N GLY A 133 -9.76 2.47 25.01
CA GLY A 133 -10.26 2.09 26.34
C GLY A 133 -10.20 0.58 26.56
N GLU A 134 -11.32 0.00 27.01
CA GLU A 134 -11.46 -1.45 27.28
C GLU A 134 -11.30 -2.33 26.02
N ASP A 135 -11.63 -1.80 24.84
CA ASP A 135 -11.56 -2.52 23.57
C ASP A 135 -10.12 -2.80 23.12
N SER A 136 -9.12 -2.15 23.72
CA SER A 136 -7.70 -2.38 23.43
C SER A 136 -7.29 -3.85 23.62
N LYS A 137 -8.00 -4.61 24.47
CA LYS A 137 -7.76 -6.06 24.69
C LYS A 137 -8.12 -6.93 23.49
N LEU A 138 -8.87 -6.38 22.52
CA LEU A 138 -9.39 -7.09 21.36
C LEU A 138 -8.49 -6.93 20.12
N ILE A 139 -7.30 -6.35 20.26
CA ILE A 139 -6.37 -6.16 19.14
C ILE A 139 -5.62 -7.46 18.81
N TYR A 140 -5.38 -7.69 17.52
CA TYR A 140 -4.52 -8.78 17.05
C TYR A 140 -3.06 -8.34 17.02
N ASP A 141 -2.23 -8.96 17.85
CA ASP A 141 -0.78 -8.76 17.85
C ASP A 141 -0.09 -9.78 16.91
N LEU A 142 0.94 -9.32 16.21
CA LEU A 142 1.82 -10.18 15.43
C LEU A 142 2.85 -10.83 16.35
N LYS A 143 3.36 -12.00 15.95
CA LYS A 143 4.41 -12.70 16.69
C LYS A 143 5.70 -11.87 16.63
N ASP A 144 6.40 -11.77 17.75
CA ASP A 144 7.75 -11.22 17.78
C ASP A 144 8.72 -12.14 17.02
N GLN A 145 9.40 -11.56 16.04
CA GLN A 145 10.40 -12.23 15.20
C GLN A 145 11.76 -11.51 15.25
N GLY A 146 12.03 -10.75 16.32
CA GLY A 146 13.29 -10.02 16.54
C GLY A 146 13.31 -8.61 15.94
N GLY A 147 12.13 -8.03 15.69
CA GLY A 147 11.97 -6.69 15.08
C GLY A 147 10.99 -5.81 15.87
N GLU A 148 10.33 -4.89 15.17
CA GLU A 148 9.31 -4.01 15.76
C GLU A 148 8.06 -4.81 16.17
N LEU A 149 7.44 -4.43 17.29
CA LEU A 149 6.17 -5.02 17.72
C LEU A 149 5.01 -4.41 16.94
N LEU A 150 4.25 -5.27 16.26
CA LEU A 150 3.20 -4.87 15.34
C LEU A 150 1.84 -5.41 15.77
N SER A 151 0.80 -4.65 15.47
CA SER A 151 -0.58 -5.03 15.72
C SER A 151 -1.46 -4.68 14.51
N LEU A 152 -2.42 -5.53 14.18
CA LEU A 152 -3.39 -5.24 13.11
C LEU A 152 -4.29 -4.08 13.52
N ARG A 153 -4.61 -3.21 12.56
CA ARG A 153 -5.47 -2.05 12.79
C ARG A 153 -6.88 -2.46 13.25
N TYR A 154 -7.32 -1.87 14.36
CA TYR A 154 -8.64 -2.09 14.95
C TYR A 154 -9.74 -1.28 14.24
N ASP A 155 -9.36 -0.10 13.74
CA ASP A 155 -10.17 0.81 12.94
C ASP A 155 -9.34 1.51 11.84
N LEU A 156 -9.94 2.48 11.14
CA LEU A 156 -9.23 3.36 10.19
C LEU A 156 -9.01 4.78 10.73
N THR A 157 -9.60 5.14 11.86
CA THR A 157 -9.52 6.49 12.44
C THR A 157 -8.18 6.75 13.13
N VAL A 158 -7.67 5.79 13.91
CA VAL A 158 -6.34 5.91 14.55
C VAL A 158 -5.20 5.92 13.52
N PRO A 159 -5.18 5.02 12.51
CA PRO A 159 -4.24 5.13 11.39
C PRO A 159 -4.28 6.49 10.68
N PHE A 160 -5.47 7.10 10.57
CA PHE A 160 -5.62 8.43 9.98
C PHE A 160 -5.04 9.53 10.87
N ALA A 161 -5.30 9.51 12.18
CA ALA A 161 -4.70 10.47 13.12
C ALA A 161 -3.16 10.39 13.10
N ARG A 162 -2.60 9.17 13.07
CA ARG A 162 -1.16 8.95 12.88
C ARG A 162 -0.69 9.50 11.52
N TYR A 163 -1.44 9.28 10.44
CA TYR A 163 -1.13 9.80 9.11
C TYR A 163 -1.04 11.33 9.10
N LEU A 164 -2.01 12.02 9.71
CA LEU A 164 -2.02 13.48 9.82
C LEU A 164 -0.80 14.00 10.58
N ALA A 165 -0.53 13.45 11.76
CA ALA A 165 0.59 13.86 12.60
C ALA A 165 1.94 13.63 11.91
N MET A 166 2.13 12.43 11.32
CA MET A 166 3.38 12.06 10.64
C MET A 166 3.68 12.97 9.43
N ASN A 167 2.65 13.33 8.66
CA ASN A 167 2.79 14.20 7.49
C ASN A 167 2.64 15.69 7.84
N LYS A 168 2.43 16.03 9.12
CA LYS A 168 2.23 17.38 9.64
C LYS A 168 1.06 18.13 9.00
N LEU A 169 0.08 17.41 8.48
CA LEU A 169 -1.11 17.97 7.84
C LEU A 169 -2.04 18.58 8.88
N THR A 170 -2.60 19.74 8.56
CA THR A 170 -3.58 20.44 9.41
C THR A 170 -4.97 20.43 8.81
N ASN A 171 -5.10 20.12 7.52
CA ASN A 171 -6.37 20.06 6.83
C ASN A 171 -6.32 18.96 5.76
N VAL A 172 -7.30 18.07 5.76
CA VAL A 172 -7.56 17.13 4.67
C VAL A 172 -9.00 16.64 4.77
N LYS A 173 -9.63 16.41 3.62
CA LYS A 173 -10.92 15.73 3.51
C LYS A 173 -10.71 14.44 2.74
N ARG A 174 -10.90 13.30 3.40
CA ARG A 174 -10.55 11.98 2.85
C ARG A 174 -11.63 10.94 3.06
N TYR A 175 -11.59 9.88 2.25
CA TYR A 175 -12.22 8.61 2.55
C TYR A 175 -11.20 7.46 2.53
N HIS A 176 -11.49 6.39 3.28
CA HIS A 176 -10.68 5.18 3.34
C HIS A 176 -11.59 3.96 3.46
N ILE A 177 -11.52 3.05 2.48
CA ILE A 177 -12.30 1.80 2.47
C ILE A 177 -11.33 0.64 2.60
N ALA A 178 -11.36 -0.03 3.76
CA ALA A 178 -10.36 -1.03 4.10
C ALA A 178 -10.89 -2.02 5.14
N LYS A 179 -10.26 -3.20 5.18
CA LYS A 179 -10.52 -4.20 6.22
C LYS A 179 -9.87 -3.81 7.55
N VAL A 180 -10.56 -4.14 8.64
CA VAL A 180 -10.11 -3.99 10.03
C VAL A 180 -10.29 -5.29 10.81
N TYR A 181 -9.60 -5.39 11.94
CA TYR A 181 -9.42 -6.65 12.66
C TYR A 181 -9.72 -6.50 14.14
N ARG A 182 -10.73 -7.22 14.62
CA ARG A 182 -11.16 -7.20 16.03
C ARG A 182 -11.31 -8.61 16.55
N ARG A 183 -10.68 -8.96 17.67
CA ARG A 183 -10.74 -10.28 18.32
C ARG A 183 -12.05 -10.54 19.06
N ASP A 184 -13.11 -9.93 18.59
CA ASP A 184 -14.45 -10.01 19.14
C ASP A 184 -14.98 -11.45 19.12
N ASN A 185 -16.07 -11.70 19.85
CA ASN A 185 -16.80 -12.96 19.77
C ASN A 185 -17.72 -12.93 18.54
N PRO A 186 -17.38 -13.66 17.45
CA PRO A 186 -18.10 -13.53 16.20
C PRO A 186 -19.52 -14.09 16.33
N ALA A 187 -20.49 -13.34 15.85
CA ALA A 187 -21.88 -13.76 15.69
C ALA A 187 -22.18 -13.78 14.19
N MET A 188 -21.88 -14.90 13.54
CA MET A 188 -21.94 -15.03 12.07
C MET A 188 -23.34 -14.77 11.50
N THR A 189 -24.39 -15.15 12.24
CA THR A 189 -25.80 -14.92 11.88
C THR A 189 -26.22 -13.45 11.98
N ARG A 190 -25.46 -12.62 12.71
CA ARG A 190 -25.75 -11.20 12.95
C ARG A 190 -24.75 -10.25 12.25
N GLY A 191 -23.87 -10.79 11.40
CA GLY A 191 -22.87 -10.01 10.66
C GLY A 191 -21.69 -9.50 11.49
N ARG A 192 -21.45 -10.05 12.69
CA ARG A 192 -20.33 -9.66 13.56
C ARG A 192 -19.13 -10.59 13.29
N TYR A 193 -18.14 -10.07 12.55
CA TYR A 193 -16.95 -10.80 12.13
C TYR A 193 -15.70 -10.29 12.86
N ARG A 194 -14.60 -11.06 12.75
CA ARG A 194 -13.28 -10.67 13.25
C ARG A 194 -12.44 -9.93 12.21
N GLU A 195 -12.72 -10.19 10.94
CA GLU A 195 -12.24 -9.41 9.79
C GLU A 195 -13.47 -8.88 9.04
N PHE A 196 -13.53 -7.57 8.83
CA PHE A 196 -14.61 -6.93 8.08
C PHE A 196 -14.19 -5.59 7.51
N TYR A 197 -14.94 -5.08 6.53
CA TYR A 197 -14.70 -3.75 5.96
C TYR A 197 -15.28 -2.63 6.81
N GLN A 198 -14.50 -1.55 6.95
CA GLN A 198 -14.99 -0.22 7.29
C GLN A 198 -14.89 0.69 6.07
N CYS A 199 -15.79 1.67 6.01
CA CYS A 199 -15.89 2.66 4.95
C CYS A 199 -15.95 4.03 5.60
N ASP A 200 -14.77 4.60 5.85
CA ASP A 200 -14.63 5.81 6.63
C ASP A 200 -14.52 7.03 5.72
N PHE A 201 -15.11 8.14 6.15
CA PHE A 201 -14.98 9.46 5.55
C PHE A 201 -14.78 10.48 6.65
N ASP A 202 -13.76 11.32 6.52
CA ASP A 202 -13.34 12.24 7.58
C ASP A 202 -12.90 13.59 7.02
N ILE A 203 -13.28 14.64 7.74
CA ILE A 203 -12.90 16.02 7.50
C ILE A 203 -12.04 16.46 8.69
N ALA A 204 -10.76 16.65 8.44
CA ALA A 204 -9.81 17.17 9.41
C ALA A 204 -9.48 18.63 9.09
N GLY A 205 -9.50 19.49 10.09
CA GLY A 205 -9.13 20.90 9.98
C GLY A 205 -9.91 21.82 10.90
N GLN A 206 -9.36 23.02 11.12
CA GLN A 206 -10.07 24.09 11.80
C GLN A 206 -11.00 24.79 10.81
N PHE A 207 -12.29 24.73 11.07
CA PHE A 207 -13.35 25.35 10.26
C PHE A 207 -14.35 26.06 11.16
N ASP A 208 -15.30 26.75 10.55
CA ASP A 208 -16.43 27.34 11.26
C ASP A 208 -17.34 26.23 11.82
N PRO A 209 -18.02 26.48 12.96
CA PRO A 209 -18.73 25.45 13.71
C PRO A 209 -19.79 24.73 12.88
N MET A 210 -19.89 23.42 13.08
CA MET A 210 -20.97 22.53 12.62
C MET A 210 -21.14 22.34 11.11
N ILE A 211 -20.44 23.09 10.26
CA ILE A 211 -20.53 22.91 8.79
C ILE A 211 -20.01 21.53 8.37
N PRO A 212 -18.80 21.08 8.76
CA PRO A 212 -18.30 19.77 8.39
C PRO A 212 -19.13 18.63 9.01
N ASP A 213 -19.63 18.83 10.24
CA ASP A 213 -20.47 17.89 10.98
C ASP A 213 -21.80 17.65 10.24
N ALA A 214 -22.42 18.72 9.74
CA ALA A 214 -23.61 18.65 8.89
C ALA A 214 -23.32 17.94 7.56
N GLU A 215 -22.15 18.17 6.94
CA GLU A 215 -21.74 17.48 5.70
C GLU A 215 -21.61 15.97 5.94
N CYS A 216 -21.06 15.53 7.07
CA CYS A 216 -20.99 14.11 7.43
C CYS A 216 -22.38 13.46 7.51
N LEU A 217 -23.34 14.11 8.17
CA LEU A 217 -24.73 13.62 8.25
C LEU A 217 -25.41 13.60 6.87
N LYS A 218 -25.12 14.58 6.01
CA LYS A 218 -25.60 14.59 4.62
C LYS A 218 -25.09 13.42 3.81
N ILE A 219 -23.78 13.15 3.86
CA ILE A 219 -23.16 12.00 3.19
C ILE A 219 -23.79 10.69 3.66
N MET A 220 -23.99 10.54 4.97
CA MET A 220 -24.63 9.36 5.54
C MET A 220 -26.04 9.15 4.96
N CYS A 221 -26.86 10.21 4.95
CA CYS A 221 -28.22 10.15 4.40
C CYS A 221 -28.24 9.85 2.89
N GLU A 222 -27.34 10.46 2.12
CA GLU A 222 -27.23 10.21 0.67
C GLU A 222 -26.87 8.75 0.37
N ILE A 223 -25.90 8.19 1.09
CA ILE A 223 -25.47 6.80 0.93
C ILE A 223 -26.61 5.85 1.26
N LEU A 224 -27.21 5.98 2.45
CA LEU A 224 -28.25 5.06 2.91
C LEU A 224 -29.49 5.10 2.00
N SER A 225 -29.88 6.30 1.54
CA SER A 225 -30.97 6.46 0.57
C SER A 225 -30.64 5.82 -0.79
N SER A 226 -29.42 6.03 -1.30
CA SER A 226 -28.99 5.52 -2.61
C SER A 226 -28.86 4.00 -2.65
N LEU A 227 -28.59 3.36 -1.51
CA LEU A 227 -28.51 1.90 -1.39
C LEU A 227 -29.88 1.21 -1.41
N GLN A 228 -30.97 1.96 -1.19
CA GLN A 228 -32.36 1.47 -1.21
C GLN A 228 -32.61 0.30 -0.23
N ILE A 229 -32.05 0.38 0.97
CA ILE A 229 -32.04 -0.70 1.98
C ILE A 229 -33.20 -0.61 2.98
N GLY A 230 -34.27 0.10 2.63
CA GLY A 230 -35.38 0.45 3.53
C GLY A 230 -35.24 1.86 4.09
N ASP A 231 -36.18 2.23 4.95
CA ASP A 231 -36.12 3.52 5.65
C ASP A 231 -35.11 3.47 6.81
N PHE A 232 -34.62 4.62 7.23
CA PHE A 232 -33.61 4.75 8.27
C PHE A 232 -33.80 6.01 9.10
N LEU A 233 -33.26 6.00 10.30
CA LEU A 233 -33.20 7.14 11.22
C LEU A 233 -31.76 7.33 11.67
N VAL A 234 -31.29 8.57 11.73
CA VAL A 234 -29.99 8.91 12.29
C VAL A 234 -30.18 9.53 13.67
N LYS A 235 -29.76 8.80 14.69
CA LYS A 235 -29.68 9.28 16.06
C LYS A 235 -28.45 10.21 16.17
N VAL A 236 -28.61 11.36 16.81
CA VAL A 236 -27.55 12.32 17.06
C VAL A 236 -27.55 12.68 18.54
N ASN A 237 -26.37 12.88 19.10
CA ASN A 237 -26.15 13.41 20.44
C ASN A 237 -24.82 14.19 20.47
N ASP A 238 -24.44 14.76 21.60
CA ASP A 238 -23.13 15.39 21.80
C ASP A 238 -22.51 14.92 23.12
N ARG A 239 -21.20 14.64 23.08
CA ARG A 239 -20.42 14.18 24.23
C ARG A 239 -20.54 15.15 25.42
N ARG A 240 -20.52 16.46 25.18
CA ARG A 240 -20.60 17.51 26.20
C ARG A 240 -21.99 17.59 26.83
N ILE A 241 -23.05 17.26 26.08
CA ILE A 241 -24.40 17.15 26.61
C ILE A 241 -24.46 15.96 27.58
N LEU A 242 -23.94 14.79 27.19
CA LEU A 242 -23.86 13.62 28.08
C LEU A 242 -23.08 13.92 29.37
N ASP A 243 -21.89 14.53 29.23
CA ASP A 243 -21.06 14.96 30.37
C ASP A 243 -21.85 15.89 31.31
N GLY A 244 -22.50 16.91 30.74
CA GLY A 244 -23.29 17.86 31.50
C GLY A 244 -24.52 17.24 32.15
N THR A 245 -25.27 16.39 31.45
CA THR A 245 -26.44 15.67 31.97
C THR A 245 -26.06 14.82 33.19
N PHE A 246 -24.97 14.06 33.10
CA PHE A 246 -24.54 13.21 34.22
C PHE A 246 -24.05 14.04 35.41
N ALA A 247 -23.34 15.15 35.14
CA ALA A 247 -22.93 16.07 36.19
C ALA A 247 -24.13 16.67 36.94
N VAL A 248 -25.15 17.17 36.24
CA VAL A 248 -26.36 17.74 36.88
C VAL A 248 -27.23 16.70 37.57
N CYS A 249 -27.16 15.43 37.13
CA CYS A 249 -27.83 14.33 37.80
C CYS A 249 -27.10 13.89 39.08
N GLY A 250 -25.83 14.24 39.25
CA GLY A 250 -25.01 13.88 40.41
C GLY A 250 -24.24 12.57 40.25
N VAL A 251 -23.88 12.20 39.02
CA VAL A 251 -22.99 11.06 38.77
C VAL A 251 -21.55 11.44 39.14
N PRO A 252 -20.84 10.64 39.96
CA PRO A 252 -19.43 10.90 40.24
C PRO A 252 -18.55 10.72 39.00
N ASP A 253 -17.56 11.59 38.80
CA ASP A 253 -16.63 11.55 37.67
C ASP A 253 -15.95 10.18 37.50
N SER A 254 -15.63 9.51 38.61
CA SER A 254 -15.02 8.17 38.62
C SER A 254 -15.91 7.08 38.03
N LYS A 255 -17.23 7.28 38.02
CA LYS A 255 -18.23 6.35 37.47
C LYS A 255 -18.74 6.78 36.10
N PHE A 256 -18.28 7.91 35.56
CA PHE A 256 -18.78 8.46 34.32
C PHE A 256 -18.82 7.43 33.17
N ARG A 257 -17.67 6.76 32.92
CA ARG A 257 -17.53 5.77 31.84
C ARG A 257 -18.41 4.54 32.05
N THR A 258 -18.49 4.05 33.29
CA THR A 258 -19.29 2.86 33.59
C THR A 258 -20.78 3.17 33.43
N ILE A 259 -21.23 4.36 33.81
CA ILE A 259 -22.62 4.79 33.60
C ILE A 259 -22.94 5.02 32.11
N CYS A 260 -22.04 5.64 31.33
CA CYS A 260 -22.20 5.72 29.87
C CYS A 260 -22.41 4.34 29.23
N SER A 261 -21.62 3.35 29.67
CA SER A 261 -21.76 1.97 29.20
C SER A 261 -23.10 1.32 29.57
N SER A 262 -23.74 1.72 30.67
CA SER A 262 -25.11 1.30 30.98
C SER A 262 -26.11 1.95 30.04
N VAL A 263 -26.02 3.27 29.88
CA VAL A 263 -26.96 4.06 29.07
C VAL A 263 -26.91 3.64 27.59
N ASP A 264 -25.74 3.30 27.05
CA ASP A 264 -25.60 2.78 25.68
C ASP A 264 -26.43 1.51 25.41
N LYS A 265 -26.76 0.74 26.45
CA LYS A 265 -27.56 -0.48 26.30
C LYS A 265 -29.05 -0.20 26.11
N LEU A 266 -29.52 1.04 26.32
CA LEU A 266 -30.93 1.42 26.13
C LEU A 266 -31.45 1.19 24.71
N ASP A 267 -30.56 0.99 23.73
CA ASP A 267 -30.96 0.61 22.38
C ASP A 267 -31.46 -0.84 22.28
N LYS A 268 -31.20 -1.68 23.29
CA LYS A 268 -31.47 -3.13 23.29
C LYS A 268 -32.24 -3.62 24.51
N VAL A 269 -32.12 -2.94 25.64
CA VAL A 269 -32.74 -3.32 26.92
C VAL A 269 -33.60 -2.17 27.44
N SER A 270 -34.57 -2.49 28.29
CA SER A 270 -35.47 -1.48 28.84
C SER A 270 -34.76 -0.58 29.86
N TRP A 271 -35.37 0.57 30.14
CA TRP A 271 -34.87 1.49 31.15
C TRP A 271 -34.79 0.85 32.55
N GLU A 272 -35.72 -0.02 32.90
CA GLU A 272 -35.77 -0.70 34.19
C GLU A 272 -34.56 -1.63 34.37
N GLU A 273 -34.17 -2.37 33.33
CA GLU A 273 -32.98 -3.22 33.34
C GLU A 273 -31.70 -2.38 33.45
N VAL A 274 -31.61 -1.29 32.69
CA VAL A 274 -30.46 -0.36 32.74
C VAL A 274 -30.35 0.31 34.10
N LYS A 275 -31.46 0.75 34.68
CA LYS A 275 -31.53 1.31 36.04
C LYS A 275 -31.08 0.28 37.08
N SER A 276 -31.54 -0.97 36.96
CA SER A 276 -31.16 -2.06 37.86
C SER A 276 -29.65 -2.32 37.82
N GLU A 277 -29.04 -2.35 36.63
CA GLU A 277 -27.58 -2.49 36.46
C GLU A 277 -26.83 -1.31 37.12
N MET A 278 -27.27 -0.07 36.88
CA MET A 278 -26.61 1.12 37.43
C MET A 278 -26.63 1.13 38.96
N VAL A 279 -27.74 0.73 39.57
CA VAL A 279 -27.91 0.72 41.02
C VAL A 279 -27.24 -0.51 41.64
N GLY A 280 -27.58 -1.71 41.17
CA GLY A 280 -27.17 -2.98 41.77
C GLY A 280 -25.71 -3.35 41.51
N GLU A 281 -25.22 -3.14 40.30
CA GLU A 281 -23.86 -3.58 39.90
C GLU A 281 -22.85 -2.43 39.97
N LYS A 282 -23.25 -1.22 39.56
CA LYS A 282 -22.36 -0.05 39.49
C LYS A 282 -22.42 0.83 40.74
N GLY A 283 -23.33 0.53 41.67
CA GLY A 283 -23.47 1.22 42.95
C GLY A 283 -23.82 2.69 42.82
N LEU A 284 -24.65 3.05 41.84
CA LEU A 284 -25.20 4.40 41.70
C LEU A 284 -26.42 4.55 42.63
N ALA A 285 -26.60 5.72 43.24
CA ALA A 285 -27.77 5.97 44.08
C ALA A 285 -29.07 5.91 43.24
N PRO A 286 -30.16 5.27 43.71
CA PRO A 286 -31.40 5.15 42.95
C PRO A 286 -31.96 6.49 42.47
N GLU A 287 -31.86 7.53 43.30
CA GLU A 287 -32.37 8.88 42.99
C GLU A 287 -31.55 9.56 41.90
N VAL A 288 -30.25 9.24 41.81
CA VAL A 288 -29.38 9.71 40.70
C VAL A 288 -29.78 8.98 39.42
N ALA A 289 -30.01 7.66 39.49
CA ALA A 289 -30.46 6.88 38.35
C ALA A 289 -31.81 7.38 37.82
N ASP A 290 -32.77 7.69 38.69
CA ASP A 290 -34.07 8.26 38.30
C ASP A 290 -33.91 9.58 37.55
N ARG A 291 -33.08 10.50 38.05
CA ARG A 291 -32.79 11.76 37.35
C ARG A 291 -32.15 11.55 35.99
N ILE A 292 -31.28 10.55 35.85
CA ILE A 292 -30.71 10.20 34.53
C ILE A 292 -31.85 9.77 33.58
N GLY A 293 -32.77 8.94 34.07
CA GLY A 293 -33.95 8.46 33.34
C GLY A 293 -34.77 9.59 32.73
N ASP A 294 -35.04 10.63 33.54
CA ASP A 294 -35.78 11.83 33.11
C ASP A 294 -35.18 12.44 31.83
N TYR A 295 -33.86 12.36 31.61
CA TYR A 295 -33.20 12.86 30.40
C TYR A 295 -33.01 11.79 29.32
N VAL A 296 -32.42 10.64 29.65
CA VAL A 296 -31.96 9.67 28.64
C VAL A 296 -33.11 8.95 27.92
N GLN A 297 -34.32 9.02 28.45
CA GLN A 297 -35.53 8.53 27.79
C GLN A 297 -36.11 9.53 26.79
N GLN A 298 -35.62 10.78 26.75
CA GLN A 298 -36.07 11.80 25.81
C GLN A 298 -35.35 11.67 24.46
N HIS A 299 -36.14 11.70 23.38
CA HIS A 299 -35.65 11.81 22.02
C HIS A 299 -36.62 12.65 21.17
N GLY A 300 -36.13 13.35 20.15
CA GLY A 300 -36.96 14.25 19.34
C GLY A 300 -36.18 15.00 18.27
N GLY A 301 -36.78 16.05 17.70
CA GLY A 301 -36.11 16.94 16.75
C GLY A 301 -35.52 18.18 17.41
N VAL A 302 -35.42 19.27 16.65
CA VAL A 302 -34.94 20.58 17.13
C VAL A 302 -35.73 21.12 18.32
N SER A 303 -37.02 20.81 18.43
CA SER A 303 -37.85 21.24 19.57
C SER A 303 -37.34 20.71 20.91
N LEU A 304 -36.76 19.51 20.94
CA LEU A 304 -36.15 18.95 22.15
C LEU A 304 -34.87 19.72 22.52
N VAL A 305 -34.07 20.14 21.53
CA VAL A 305 -32.90 20.99 21.77
C VAL A 305 -33.33 22.31 22.41
N GLU A 306 -34.39 22.94 21.89
CA GLU A 306 -34.92 24.19 22.44
C GLU A 306 -35.51 24.02 23.85
N GLN A 307 -36.19 22.91 24.11
CA GLN A 307 -36.69 22.57 25.44
C GLN A 307 -35.53 22.43 26.44
N LEU A 308 -34.47 21.71 26.09
CA LEU A 308 -33.31 21.49 26.97
C LEU A 308 -32.44 22.74 27.15
N LEU A 309 -32.43 23.67 26.19
CA LEU A 309 -31.83 25.00 26.37
C LEU A 309 -32.55 25.82 27.45
N GLN A 310 -33.84 25.57 27.69
CA GLN A 310 -34.63 26.19 28.75
C GLN A 310 -34.62 25.39 30.07
N ASP A 311 -33.97 24.22 30.10
CA ASP A 311 -33.89 23.40 31.31
C ASP A 311 -33.08 24.13 32.40
N PRO A 312 -33.64 24.37 33.60
CA PRO A 312 -33.01 25.20 34.62
C PRO A 312 -31.75 24.56 35.24
N LYS A 313 -31.58 23.24 35.15
CA LYS A 313 -30.39 22.54 35.65
C LYS A 313 -29.33 22.46 34.56
N LEU A 314 -29.73 22.08 33.35
CA LEU A 314 -28.81 21.83 32.24
C LEU A 314 -28.24 23.14 31.66
N SER A 315 -29.04 24.21 31.62
CA SER A 315 -28.59 25.54 31.16
C SER A 315 -27.49 26.18 32.02
N GLN A 316 -27.35 25.75 33.29
CA GLN A 316 -26.28 26.19 34.18
C GLN A 316 -24.96 25.44 33.93
N ASN A 317 -25.00 24.31 33.21
CA ASN A 317 -23.80 23.57 32.85
C ASN A 317 -23.22 24.10 31.53
N LYS A 318 -22.04 24.73 31.62
CA LYS A 318 -21.37 25.32 30.46
C LYS A 318 -21.15 24.34 29.30
N GLN A 319 -20.75 23.09 29.59
CA GLN A 319 -20.49 22.10 28.55
C GLN A 319 -21.78 21.68 27.84
N ALA A 320 -22.84 21.41 28.60
CA ALA A 320 -24.14 21.09 28.01
C ALA A 320 -24.69 22.25 27.17
N LEU A 321 -24.54 23.49 27.65
CA LEU A 321 -24.99 24.67 26.92
C LEU A 321 -24.26 24.85 25.58
N GLU A 322 -22.93 24.66 25.56
CA GLU A 322 -22.15 24.67 24.32
C GLU A 322 -22.59 23.54 23.37
N GLY A 323 -22.77 22.32 23.88
CA GLY A 323 -23.23 21.18 23.08
C GLY A 323 -24.63 21.38 22.50
N LEU A 324 -25.57 21.91 23.28
CA LEU A 324 -26.93 22.23 22.82
C LEU A 324 -26.93 23.38 21.80
N GLY A 325 -26.07 24.39 21.98
CA GLY A 325 -25.87 25.46 21.02
C GLY A 325 -25.37 24.94 19.67
N ASP A 326 -24.39 24.05 19.69
CA ASP A 326 -23.87 23.38 18.49
C ASP A 326 -24.93 22.49 17.83
N LEU A 327 -25.72 21.73 18.60
CA LEU A 327 -26.83 20.95 18.03
C LEU A 327 -27.92 21.85 17.41
N LYS A 328 -28.24 23.00 18.03
CA LYS A 328 -29.19 23.96 17.45
C LYS A 328 -28.70 24.43 16.08
N LEU A 329 -27.44 24.86 15.98
CA LEU A 329 -26.84 25.28 14.73
C LEU A 329 -26.77 24.15 13.70
N LEU A 330 -26.47 22.92 14.15
CA LEU A 330 -26.49 21.74 13.31
C LEU A 330 -27.87 21.51 12.69
N PHE A 331 -28.96 21.58 13.46
CA PHE A 331 -30.32 21.44 12.94
C PHE A 331 -30.70 22.50 11.91
N GLU A 332 -30.19 23.73 12.03
CA GLU A 332 -30.36 24.77 11.02
C GLU A 332 -29.73 24.34 9.68
N TYR A 333 -28.49 23.85 9.70
CA TYR A 333 -27.80 23.36 8.50
C TYR A 333 -28.45 22.09 7.91
N LEU A 334 -28.89 21.16 8.76
CA LEU A 334 -29.58 19.95 8.34
C LEU A 334 -30.92 20.26 7.65
N THR A 335 -31.59 21.32 8.08
CA THR A 335 -32.81 21.83 7.43
C THR A 335 -32.50 22.37 6.04
N LEU A 336 -31.42 23.15 5.88
CA LEU A 336 -30.96 23.64 4.57
C LEU A 336 -30.54 22.49 3.63
N PHE A 337 -29.97 21.41 4.17
CA PHE A 337 -29.64 20.20 3.41
C PHE A 337 -30.84 19.29 3.12
N GLY A 338 -32.02 19.62 3.66
CA GLY A 338 -33.26 18.89 3.44
C GLY A 338 -33.24 17.47 4.02
N ILE A 339 -32.61 17.30 5.19
CA ILE A 339 -32.47 15.99 5.86
C ILE A 339 -32.87 16.01 7.34
N ALA A 340 -33.33 17.14 7.88
CA ALA A 340 -33.68 17.26 9.29
C ALA A 340 -34.77 16.27 9.75
N ASP A 341 -35.66 15.83 8.85
CA ASP A 341 -36.69 14.82 9.09
C ASP A 341 -36.13 13.42 9.37
N LYS A 342 -34.90 13.14 8.94
CA LYS A 342 -34.19 11.87 9.18
C LYS A 342 -33.37 11.86 10.46
N ILE A 343 -33.31 12.98 11.17
CA ILE A 343 -32.44 13.17 12.34
C ILE A 343 -33.27 13.17 13.62
N SER A 344 -32.89 12.33 14.57
CA SER A 344 -33.44 12.31 15.93
C SER A 344 -32.33 12.66 16.92
N PHE A 345 -32.48 13.77 17.62
CA PHE A 345 -31.70 14.04 18.82
C PHE A 345 -32.13 13.04 19.90
N ASP A 346 -31.21 12.19 20.36
CA ASP A 346 -31.49 11.07 21.26
C ASP A 346 -30.44 11.04 22.37
N LEU A 347 -30.86 11.36 23.60
CA LEU A 347 -29.94 11.45 24.75
C LEU A 347 -29.45 10.08 25.22
N SER A 348 -30.10 8.99 24.81
CA SER A 348 -29.67 7.62 25.10
C SER A 348 -28.42 7.23 24.30
N LEU A 349 -28.10 7.96 23.21
CA LEU A 349 -26.92 7.68 22.39
C LEU A 349 -25.65 8.11 23.12
N ALA A 350 -25.09 7.19 23.90
CA ALA A 350 -23.81 7.32 24.59
C ALA A 350 -22.69 6.50 23.92
N ARG A 351 -22.94 6.05 22.69
CA ARG A 351 -22.10 5.13 21.94
C ARG A 351 -20.86 5.83 21.41
N GLY A 352 -19.67 5.36 21.75
CA GLY A 352 -18.46 6.00 21.21
C GLY A 352 -17.17 5.39 21.71
N LEU A 353 -16.18 5.37 20.83
CA LEU A 353 -14.79 5.18 21.24
C LEU A 353 -14.40 6.38 22.12
N ASP A 354 -13.55 6.16 23.13
CA ASP A 354 -13.14 7.13 24.16
C ASP A 354 -12.63 8.49 23.61
N TYR A 355 -12.46 8.62 22.29
CA TYR A 355 -11.90 9.78 21.62
C TYR A 355 -12.91 10.84 21.14
N TYR A 356 -14.23 10.61 21.18
CA TYR A 356 -15.20 11.64 20.76
C TYR A 356 -15.25 12.82 21.74
N THR A 357 -15.34 14.04 21.19
CA THR A 357 -15.29 15.31 21.93
C THR A 357 -16.46 16.25 21.67
N GLY A 358 -17.28 15.96 20.66
CA GLY A 358 -18.45 16.77 20.28
C GLY A 358 -19.59 15.86 19.83
N VAL A 359 -20.17 16.15 18.66
CA VAL A 359 -21.29 15.36 18.14
C VAL A 359 -20.94 13.89 17.96
N ILE A 360 -21.94 13.05 18.18
CA ILE A 360 -21.92 11.59 18.02
C ILE A 360 -23.19 11.24 17.27
N PHE A 361 -23.10 10.35 16.29
CA PHE A 361 -24.26 9.93 15.53
C PHE A 361 -24.21 8.47 15.12
N GLU A 362 -25.39 7.87 15.01
CA GLU A 362 -25.60 6.48 14.67
C GLU A 362 -26.85 6.33 13.78
N ALA A 363 -26.70 5.73 12.61
CA ALA A 363 -27.81 5.40 11.74
C ALA A 363 -28.32 3.99 12.03
N VAL A 364 -29.62 3.88 12.24
CA VAL A 364 -30.35 2.61 12.39
C VAL A 364 -31.35 2.48 11.24
N LEU A 365 -31.54 1.27 10.73
CA LEU A 365 -32.63 1.03 9.79
C LEU A 365 -33.95 1.03 10.58
N LEU A 366 -35.04 1.37 9.91
CA LEU A 366 -36.39 1.28 10.45
C LEU A 366 -37.06 0.03 9.88
N GLN A 367 -37.75 -0.73 10.74
CA GLN A 367 -38.58 -1.83 10.28
C GLN A 367 -39.85 -1.30 9.58
N PRO A 368 -40.35 -1.97 8.54
CA PRO A 368 -41.77 -1.88 8.22
C PRO A 368 -42.56 -2.41 9.43
N PRO A 369 -43.73 -1.85 9.78
CA PRO A 369 -44.54 -2.36 10.88
C PRO A 369 -44.77 -3.86 10.70
N ALA A 370 -44.36 -4.66 11.69
CA ALA A 370 -44.46 -6.11 11.65
C ALA A 370 -45.91 -6.56 11.42
N GLN A 371 -46.11 -7.56 10.56
CA GLN A 371 -47.33 -8.36 10.62
C GLN A 371 -47.31 -9.13 11.94
N ALA A 372 -48.44 -9.14 12.66
CA ALA A 372 -48.56 -9.73 13.99
C ALA A 372 -48.05 -11.19 14.00
N GLY A 373 -46.97 -11.46 14.73
CA GLY A 373 -46.43 -12.81 14.95
C GLY A 373 -44.95 -13.02 14.62
N GLU A 374 -44.27 -12.04 13.99
CA GLU A 374 -42.81 -12.09 13.82
C GLU A 374 -42.09 -11.28 14.91
N GLU A 375 -41.16 -11.92 15.63
CA GLU A 375 -40.22 -11.24 16.53
C GLU A 375 -39.44 -10.17 15.73
N PRO A 376 -39.43 -8.90 16.17
CA PRO A 376 -38.69 -7.87 15.48
C PRO A 376 -37.21 -8.25 15.46
N LEU A 377 -36.68 -8.61 14.27
CA LEU A 377 -35.26 -8.75 14.04
C LEU A 377 -34.59 -7.42 14.40
N GLY A 378 -33.97 -7.36 15.59
CA GLY A 378 -33.37 -6.15 16.15
C GLY A 378 -32.60 -5.37 15.09
N VAL A 379 -33.11 -4.19 14.77
CA VAL A 379 -32.64 -3.42 13.62
C VAL A 379 -31.35 -2.73 13.98
N GLY A 380 -30.24 -3.38 13.69
CA GLY A 380 -28.93 -2.92 14.14
C GLY A 380 -28.39 -1.74 13.31
N SER A 381 -27.55 -0.94 13.97
CA SER A 381 -26.75 0.15 13.40
C SER A 381 -26.06 -0.14 12.07
N VAL A 382 -26.21 0.73 11.08
CA VAL A 382 -25.63 0.59 9.72
C VAL A 382 -24.57 1.65 9.41
N ALA A 383 -24.49 2.71 10.20
CA ALA A 383 -23.41 3.69 10.14
C ALA A 383 -23.26 4.38 11.49
N ALA A 384 -22.06 4.86 11.80
CA ALA A 384 -21.80 5.63 13.00
C ALA A 384 -20.68 6.66 12.76
N GLY A 385 -20.56 7.64 13.63
CA GLY A 385 -19.50 8.64 13.54
C GLY A 385 -19.62 9.72 14.61
N GLY A 386 -18.79 10.76 14.46
CA GLY A 386 -18.75 11.86 15.39
C GLY A 386 -17.50 12.73 15.26
N ARG A 387 -17.42 13.73 16.13
CA ARG A 387 -16.30 14.69 16.23
C ARG A 387 -15.29 14.26 17.29
N TYR A 388 -13.99 14.29 16.96
CA TYR A 388 -12.89 13.76 17.78
C TYR A 388 -11.62 14.64 17.74
N ASP A 389 -11.71 15.87 18.23
CA ASP A 389 -10.68 16.89 18.04
C ASP A 389 -9.36 16.65 18.80
N GLY A 390 -9.38 15.74 19.78
CA GLY A 390 -8.24 15.42 20.63
C GLY A 390 -7.28 14.37 20.05
N LEU A 391 -7.73 13.54 19.10
CA LEU A 391 -7.02 12.32 18.74
C LEU A 391 -5.70 12.58 18.02
N VAL A 392 -5.67 13.51 17.07
CA VAL A 392 -4.46 13.87 16.32
C VAL A 392 -3.39 14.47 17.23
N GLY A 393 -3.81 15.27 18.21
CA GLY A 393 -2.90 15.88 19.19
C GLY A 393 -2.17 14.85 20.05
N MET A 394 -2.69 13.62 20.18
CA MET A 394 -1.99 12.55 20.88
C MET A 394 -0.80 11.96 20.10
N PHE A 395 -0.73 12.19 18.80
CA PHE A 395 0.35 11.73 17.93
C PHE A 395 1.31 12.85 17.51
N ASP A 396 0.86 14.10 17.57
CA ASP A 396 1.71 15.25 17.27
C ASP A 396 2.72 15.49 18.42
N PRO A 397 4.04 15.55 18.15
CA PRO A 397 5.05 15.72 19.20
C PRO A 397 4.91 17.01 20.02
N LYS A 398 4.21 18.03 19.51
CA LYS A 398 3.94 19.30 20.19
C LYS A 398 2.53 19.36 20.76
N GLY A 399 1.76 18.27 20.68
CA GLY A 399 0.37 18.24 21.12
C GLY A 399 -0.55 19.12 20.28
N ARG A 400 -0.17 19.48 19.04
CA ARG A 400 -0.99 20.34 18.19
C ARG A 400 -2.31 19.64 17.86
N LYS A 401 -3.42 20.23 18.30
CA LYS A 401 -4.76 19.74 17.98
C LYS A 401 -5.09 20.00 16.51
N VAL A 402 -5.72 19.02 15.88
CA VAL A 402 -6.31 19.12 14.56
C VAL A 402 -7.75 18.63 14.71
N PRO A 403 -8.75 19.52 14.70
CA PRO A 403 -10.14 19.13 14.83
C PRO A 403 -10.53 18.17 13.71
N CYS A 404 -11.32 17.15 14.03
CA CYS A 404 -11.70 16.11 13.09
C CYS A 404 -13.15 15.69 13.33
N VAL A 405 -13.90 15.51 12.25
CA VAL A 405 -15.22 14.88 12.28
C VAL A 405 -15.32 13.88 11.14
N GLY A 406 -15.99 12.76 11.39
CA GLY A 406 -16.12 11.73 10.37
C GLY A 406 -17.21 10.71 10.66
N LEU A 407 -17.38 9.81 9.70
CA LEU A 407 -18.37 8.73 9.70
C LEU A 407 -17.74 7.45 9.19
N SER A 408 -18.32 6.32 9.58
CA SER A 408 -17.99 4.98 9.14
C SER A 408 -19.28 4.25 8.75
N ILE A 409 -19.35 3.77 7.50
CA ILE A 409 -20.48 2.96 7.02
C ILE A 409 -20.21 1.48 7.34
N GLY A 410 -21.14 0.86 8.07
CA GLY A 410 -21.14 -0.56 8.45
C GLY A 410 -21.54 -1.48 7.30
N VAL A 411 -20.66 -1.58 6.30
CA VAL A 411 -20.98 -2.23 5.01
C VAL A 411 -21.28 -3.73 5.09
N GLU A 412 -20.77 -4.47 6.09
CA GLU A 412 -21.07 -5.91 6.20
C GLU A 412 -22.56 -6.20 6.37
N ARG A 413 -23.28 -5.37 7.15
CA ARG A 413 -24.74 -5.50 7.31
C ARG A 413 -25.46 -5.13 6.02
N ILE A 414 -25.01 -4.07 5.36
CA ILE A 414 -25.55 -3.61 4.08
C ILE A 414 -25.40 -4.71 3.01
N PHE A 415 -24.25 -5.38 2.93
CA PHE A 415 -24.05 -6.48 1.97
C PHE A 415 -25.07 -7.60 2.18
N SER A 416 -25.32 -8.00 3.43
CA SER A 416 -26.32 -9.02 3.74
C SER A 416 -27.74 -8.61 3.35
N ILE A 417 -28.13 -7.36 3.60
CA ILE A 417 -29.45 -6.84 3.25
C ILE A 417 -29.63 -6.78 1.72
N VAL A 418 -28.62 -6.29 1.00
CA VAL A 418 -28.67 -6.21 -0.46
C VAL A 418 -28.67 -7.61 -1.09
N GLU A 419 -27.89 -8.55 -0.56
CA GLU A 419 -27.88 -9.94 -1.02
C GLU A 419 -29.25 -10.60 -0.82
N GLN A 420 -29.86 -10.46 0.36
CA GLN A 420 -31.21 -10.97 0.65
C GLN A 420 -32.29 -10.34 -0.24
N ARG A 421 -32.22 -9.03 -0.50
CA ARG A 421 -33.14 -8.34 -1.41
C ARG A 421 -33.05 -8.89 -2.84
N LEU A 422 -31.83 -9.08 -3.35
CA LEU A 422 -31.60 -9.62 -4.69
C LEU A 422 -32.08 -11.08 -4.80
N GLU A 423 -31.94 -11.86 -3.73
CA GLU A 423 -32.50 -13.22 -3.63
C GLU A 423 -34.02 -13.22 -3.64
N ALA A 424 -34.67 -12.33 -2.89
CA ALA A 424 -36.11 -12.20 -2.83
C ALA A 424 -36.72 -11.81 -4.20
N LEU A 425 -36.05 -10.92 -4.94
CA LEU A 425 -36.46 -10.53 -6.30
C LEU A 425 -36.21 -11.63 -7.35
N LYS A 426 -35.53 -12.72 -6.99
CA LYS A 426 -35.05 -13.78 -7.90
C LYS A 426 -34.23 -13.21 -9.07
N GLU A 427 -33.61 -12.06 -8.86
CA GLU A 427 -32.76 -11.43 -9.86
C GLU A 427 -31.42 -12.15 -9.91
N LYS A 428 -31.02 -12.52 -11.13
CA LYS A 428 -29.73 -13.17 -11.33
C LYS A 428 -28.61 -12.15 -11.23
N VAL A 429 -27.86 -12.21 -10.14
CA VAL A 429 -26.63 -11.42 -9.99
C VAL A 429 -25.55 -11.99 -10.91
N ARG A 430 -25.21 -11.23 -11.95
CA ARG A 430 -24.08 -11.57 -12.84
C ARG A 430 -22.77 -11.43 -12.07
N THR A 431 -21.90 -12.42 -12.22
CA THR A 431 -20.56 -12.45 -11.61
C THR A 431 -19.44 -12.12 -12.61
N THR A 432 -19.81 -11.91 -13.87
CA THR A 432 -18.92 -11.49 -14.95
C THR A 432 -19.59 -10.38 -15.76
N GLU A 433 -18.79 -9.57 -16.44
CA GLU A 433 -19.25 -8.46 -17.27
C GLU A 433 -19.22 -8.79 -18.77
N THR A 434 -19.11 -10.07 -19.11
CA THR A 434 -18.97 -10.54 -20.50
C THR A 434 -20.18 -10.14 -21.34
N GLN A 435 -19.92 -9.43 -22.43
CA GLN A 435 -20.95 -8.88 -23.33
C GLN A 435 -21.33 -9.90 -24.41
N VAL A 436 -20.37 -10.69 -24.91
CA VAL A 436 -20.61 -11.61 -26.03
C VAL A 436 -19.78 -12.90 -25.90
N LEU A 437 -20.39 -14.04 -26.21
CA LEU A 437 -19.67 -15.30 -26.39
C LEU A 437 -19.40 -15.54 -27.88
N VAL A 438 -18.14 -15.78 -28.26
CA VAL A 438 -17.77 -16.24 -29.60
C VAL A 438 -17.99 -17.75 -29.69
N ALA A 439 -18.85 -18.17 -30.61
CA ALA A 439 -19.31 -19.54 -30.74
C ALA A 439 -19.23 -20.06 -32.18
N SER A 440 -19.28 -21.37 -32.33
CA SER A 440 -19.62 -22.00 -33.62
C SER A 440 -20.25 -23.38 -33.41
N ALA A 441 -21.12 -23.78 -34.35
CA ALA A 441 -21.78 -25.09 -34.33
C ALA A 441 -20.97 -26.16 -35.09
N GLN A 442 -20.23 -25.73 -36.12
CA GLN A 442 -19.42 -26.59 -36.95
C GLN A 442 -18.06 -26.91 -36.28
N LYS A 443 -17.40 -27.96 -36.79
CA LYS A 443 -16.09 -28.40 -36.31
C LYS A 443 -14.96 -27.62 -37.01
N LYS A 444 -13.74 -27.69 -36.49
CA LYS A 444 -12.52 -27.10 -37.10
C LYS A 444 -12.57 -25.56 -37.29
N LEU A 445 -13.32 -24.87 -36.42
CA LEU A 445 -13.42 -23.40 -36.42
C LEU A 445 -12.81 -22.77 -35.17
N LEU A 446 -11.89 -23.45 -34.47
CA LEU A 446 -11.27 -22.88 -33.27
C LEU A 446 -10.42 -21.67 -33.63
N GLU A 447 -9.64 -21.77 -34.70
CA GLU A 447 -8.74 -20.75 -35.20
C GLU A 447 -9.50 -19.46 -35.56
N GLU A 448 -10.66 -19.60 -36.20
CA GLU A 448 -11.53 -18.47 -36.55
C GLU A 448 -12.20 -17.85 -35.31
N ARG A 449 -12.62 -18.68 -34.33
CA ARG A 449 -13.09 -18.16 -33.04
C ARG A 449 -11.99 -17.40 -32.30
N LEU A 450 -10.76 -17.90 -32.31
CA LEU A 450 -9.59 -17.25 -31.70
C LEU A 450 -9.26 -15.93 -32.38
N LYS A 451 -9.36 -15.86 -33.71
CA LYS A 451 -9.19 -14.61 -34.46
C LYS A 451 -10.25 -13.58 -34.08
N LEU A 452 -11.53 -13.96 -34.11
CA LEU A 452 -12.62 -13.04 -33.81
C LEU A 452 -12.57 -12.54 -32.36
N ILE A 453 -12.31 -13.43 -31.39
CA ILE A 453 -12.27 -13.01 -29.99
C ILE A 453 -11.12 -12.02 -29.72
N SER A 454 -9.98 -12.18 -30.42
CA SER A 454 -8.87 -11.24 -30.32
C SER A 454 -9.26 -9.88 -30.87
N GLU A 455 -9.94 -9.84 -32.03
CA GLU A 455 -10.47 -8.59 -32.60
C GLU A 455 -11.44 -7.89 -31.64
N LEU A 456 -12.31 -8.65 -30.97
CA LEU A 456 -13.25 -8.13 -29.97
C LEU A 456 -12.52 -7.55 -28.75
N TRP A 457 -11.50 -8.25 -28.23
CA TRP A 457 -10.68 -7.76 -27.13
C TRP A 457 -9.88 -6.51 -27.51
N ASP A 458 -9.29 -6.49 -28.72
CA ASP A 458 -8.55 -5.33 -29.26
C ASP A 458 -9.49 -4.12 -29.44
N ALA A 459 -10.79 -4.36 -29.65
CA ALA A 459 -11.83 -3.33 -29.68
C ALA A 459 -12.35 -2.91 -28.28
N GLY A 460 -11.86 -3.54 -27.20
CA GLY A 460 -12.29 -3.28 -25.83
C GLY A 460 -13.63 -3.91 -25.44
N ILE A 461 -14.13 -4.87 -26.23
CA ILE A 461 -15.37 -5.60 -25.95
C ILE A 461 -15.05 -6.80 -25.04
N LYS A 462 -15.83 -6.97 -23.98
CA LYS A 462 -15.68 -8.09 -23.04
C LYS A 462 -16.24 -9.36 -23.67
N ALA A 463 -15.39 -10.15 -24.30
CA ALA A 463 -15.79 -11.36 -25.02
C ALA A 463 -15.19 -12.64 -24.39
N GLU A 464 -15.88 -13.77 -24.55
CA GLU A 464 -15.40 -15.09 -24.12
C GLU A 464 -15.59 -16.14 -25.22
N LEU A 465 -14.91 -17.28 -25.12
CA LEU A 465 -15.18 -18.49 -25.90
C LEU A 465 -14.99 -19.73 -25.02
N LEU A 466 -15.70 -20.82 -25.31
CA LEU A 466 -15.46 -22.07 -24.62
C LEU A 466 -14.13 -22.69 -25.07
N TYR A 467 -13.26 -23.05 -24.11
CA TYR A 467 -11.95 -23.67 -24.35
C TYR A 467 -12.06 -25.13 -24.83
N LYS A 468 -12.73 -25.33 -25.96
CA LYS A 468 -12.89 -26.62 -26.63
C LYS A 468 -12.64 -26.41 -28.12
N LYS A 469 -12.00 -27.40 -28.77
CA LYS A 469 -11.79 -27.37 -30.23
C LYS A 469 -13.14 -27.34 -30.98
N ASN A 470 -14.07 -28.21 -30.57
CA ASN A 470 -15.37 -28.39 -31.24
C ASN A 470 -16.51 -28.39 -30.20
N PRO A 471 -16.88 -27.21 -29.62
CA PRO A 471 -17.99 -27.12 -28.69
C PRO A 471 -19.33 -27.35 -29.38
N LYS A 472 -20.29 -28.00 -28.70
CA LYS A 472 -21.68 -28.06 -29.18
C LYS A 472 -22.34 -26.70 -28.99
N LEU A 473 -23.14 -26.24 -29.95
CA LEU A 473 -23.84 -24.95 -29.86
C LEU A 473 -24.77 -24.87 -28.65
N LEU A 474 -25.48 -25.96 -28.34
CA LEU A 474 -26.35 -26.04 -27.16
C LEU A 474 -25.60 -25.72 -25.87
N ASN A 475 -24.43 -26.33 -25.64
CA ASN A 475 -23.62 -26.09 -24.44
C ASN A 475 -23.09 -24.65 -24.37
N GLN A 476 -22.85 -24.01 -25.52
CA GLN A 476 -22.43 -22.60 -25.60
C GLN A 476 -23.56 -21.66 -25.19
N LEU A 477 -24.79 -21.94 -25.65
CA LEU A 477 -25.98 -21.18 -25.27
C LEU A 477 -26.33 -21.37 -23.79
N GLN A 478 -26.29 -22.61 -23.28
CA GLN A 478 -26.49 -22.92 -21.86
C GLN A 478 -25.49 -22.18 -20.98
N TYR A 479 -24.21 -22.15 -21.37
CA TYR A 479 -23.21 -21.36 -20.66
C TYR A 479 -23.57 -19.86 -20.62
N CYS A 480 -24.06 -19.29 -21.72
CA CYS A 480 -24.49 -17.89 -21.73
C CYS A 480 -25.69 -17.65 -20.81
N GLU A 481 -26.68 -18.54 -20.81
CA GLU A 481 -27.84 -18.47 -19.92
C GLU A 481 -27.42 -18.55 -18.45
N GLU A 482 -26.50 -19.46 -18.12
CA GLU A 482 -25.93 -19.67 -16.78
C GLU A 482 -25.06 -18.50 -16.31
N ALA A 483 -24.28 -17.86 -17.19
CA ALA A 483 -23.44 -16.71 -16.86
C ALA A 483 -24.18 -15.35 -17.00
N GLY A 484 -25.37 -15.34 -17.61
CA GLY A 484 -26.11 -14.11 -17.94
C GLY A 484 -25.48 -13.30 -19.07
N ILE A 485 -24.73 -13.93 -19.98
CA ILE A 485 -24.14 -13.28 -21.15
C ILE A 485 -25.26 -12.95 -22.14
N PRO A 486 -25.40 -11.70 -22.60
CA PRO A 486 -26.57 -11.29 -23.38
C PRO A 486 -26.51 -11.73 -24.85
N LEU A 487 -25.31 -11.90 -25.43
CA LEU A 487 -25.13 -12.11 -26.87
C LEU A 487 -24.21 -13.30 -27.19
N VAL A 488 -24.44 -13.92 -28.35
CA VAL A 488 -23.56 -14.92 -28.94
C VAL A 488 -23.23 -14.55 -30.39
N ALA A 489 -21.94 -14.42 -30.69
CA ALA A 489 -21.40 -14.23 -32.03
C ALA A 489 -21.05 -15.60 -32.63
N ILE A 490 -21.90 -16.10 -33.53
CA ILE A 490 -21.81 -17.44 -34.12
C ILE A 490 -21.09 -17.37 -35.46
N ILE A 491 -20.00 -18.13 -35.57
CA ILE A 491 -19.21 -18.31 -36.79
C ILE A 491 -19.62 -19.62 -37.47
N GLY A 492 -19.73 -19.60 -38.79
CA GLY A 492 -19.81 -20.80 -39.63
C GLY A 492 -19.05 -20.60 -40.93
N GLU A 493 -18.76 -21.70 -41.63
CA GLU A 493 -17.96 -21.71 -42.86
C GLU A 493 -18.58 -20.87 -43.98
N GLN A 494 -19.92 -20.85 -44.09
CA GLN A 494 -20.61 -20.04 -45.09
C GLN A 494 -20.58 -18.57 -44.70
N GLU A 495 -20.81 -18.26 -43.44
CA GLU A 495 -20.77 -16.90 -42.89
C GLU A 495 -19.37 -16.28 -43.06
N LEU A 496 -18.31 -17.07 -42.87
CA LEU A 496 -16.93 -16.61 -43.14
C LEU A 496 -16.68 -16.31 -44.63
N LYS A 497 -17.22 -17.12 -45.55
CA LYS A 497 -17.14 -16.86 -47.00
C LYS A 497 -17.90 -15.58 -47.37
N ASP A 498 -19.03 -15.35 -46.72
CA ASP A 498 -19.89 -14.20 -46.95
C ASP A 498 -19.41 -12.95 -46.19
N GLY A 499 -18.34 -13.07 -45.38
CA GLY A 499 -17.77 -11.97 -44.61
C GLY A 499 -18.68 -11.46 -43.48
N VAL A 500 -19.60 -12.29 -42.99
CA VAL A 500 -20.59 -11.95 -41.96
C VAL A 500 -20.43 -12.83 -40.71
N ILE A 501 -21.02 -12.38 -39.61
CA ILE A 501 -21.15 -13.16 -38.37
C ILE A 501 -22.63 -13.13 -37.97
N LYS A 502 -23.13 -14.26 -37.47
CA LYS A 502 -24.48 -14.35 -36.92
C LYS A 502 -24.47 -13.88 -35.48
N LEU A 503 -25.22 -12.83 -35.17
CA LEU A 503 -25.38 -12.36 -33.80
C LEU A 503 -26.73 -12.84 -33.26
N ARG A 504 -26.70 -13.60 -32.16
CA ARG A 504 -27.90 -14.12 -31.51
C ARG A 504 -28.05 -13.52 -30.12
N SER A 505 -29.24 -12.99 -29.83
CA SER A 505 -29.65 -12.61 -28.49
C SER A 505 -29.96 -13.86 -27.66
N VAL A 506 -29.34 -13.99 -26.49
CA VAL A 506 -29.54 -15.16 -25.61
C VAL A 506 -30.93 -15.13 -24.99
N ALA A 507 -31.41 -13.93 -24.63
CA ALA A 507 -32.72 -13.75 -24.01
C ALA A 507 -33.88 -13.86 -25.02
N SER A 508 -33.83 -13.12 -26.14
CA SER A 508 -34.93 -13.13 -27.13
C SER A 508 -34.85 -14.31 -28.11
N ARG A 509 -33.70 -15.00 -28.19
CA ARG A 509 -33.40 -16.07 -29.16
C ARG A 509 -33.37 -15.62 -30.62
N GLU A 510 -33.58 -14.34 -30.88
CA GLU A 510 -33.53 -13.76 -32.23
C GLU A 510 -32.10 -13.75 -32.75
N GLU A 511 -31.96 -14.04 -34.04
CA GLU A 511 -30.69 -14.09 -34.75
C GLU A 511 -30.72 -13.09 -35.91
N VAL A 512 -29.69 -12.24 -35.97
CA VAL A 512 -29.48 -11.28 -37.06
C VAL A 512 -28.24 -11.71 -37.84
N SER A 513 -28.41 -11.95 -39.14
CA SER A 513 -27.37 -12.47 -40.05
C SER A 513 -26.45 -11.39 -40.63
N ARG A 514 -26.40 -10.20 -40.04
CA ARG A 514 -25.57 -9.07 -40.50
C ARG A 514 -24.85 -8.42 -39.33
N TRP A 515 -23.61 -8.85 -39.12
CA TRP A 515 -22.62 -8.06 -38.42
C TRP A 515 -21.40 -7.93 -39.33
N THR A 516 -21.36 -6.85 -40.10
CA THR A 516 -20.29 -6.54 -41.06
C THR A 516 -19.16 -5.73 -40.39
N SER A 517 -17.98 -5.67 -41.02
CA SER A 517 -16.84 -4.88 -40.55
C SER A 517 -17.14 -3.38 -40.36
N GLU A 518 -18.14 -2.84 -41.06
CA GLU A 518 -18.57 -1.43 -40.98
C GLU A 518 -19.50 -1.17 -39.76
N GLU A 519 -20.29 -2.16 -39.34
CA GLU A 519 -21.15 -2.08 -38.16
C GLU A 519 -20.37 -2.21 -36.84
N LYS A 520 -19.16 -2.79 -36.87
CA LYS A 520 -18.20 -2.78 -35.74
C LYS A 520 -17.89 -1.36 -35.25
N THR A 521 -17.92 -0.36 -36.15
CA THR A 521 -17.64 1.05 -35.84
C THR A 521 -18.90 1.81 -35.39
N SER A 522 -20.08 1.43 -35.91
CA SER A 522 -21.38 1.99 -35.54
C SER A 522 -21.82 1.64 -34.11
N TRP A 523 -21.58 0.39 -33.68
CA TRP A 523 -21.89 -0.08 -32.32
C TRP A 523 -21.10 0.64 -31.21
N ARG A 524 -19.98 1.31 -31.53
CA ARG A 524 -19.30 2.19 -30.56
C ARG A 524 -20.20 3.33 -30.06
N LYS A 525 -21.23 3.71 -30.82
CA LYS A 525 -22.08 4.90 -30.59
C LYS A 525 -23.46 4.60 -30.00
N SER A 526 -23.96 3.35 -30.07
CA SER A 526 -25.36 3.03 -29.74
C SER A 526 -25.62 2.56 -28.30
N GLU A 527 -24.60 2.19 -27.52
CA GLU A 527 -24.77 1.98 -26.07
C GLU A 527 -24.85 3.31 -25.31
N GLY A 528 -26.04 3.93 -25.39
CA GLY A 528 -26.43 5.10 -24.60
C GLY A 528 -27.91 5.13 -24.19
N LYS A 529 -28.71 4.12 -24.55
CA LYS A 529 -30.15 4.10 -24.21
C LYS A 529 -30.65 2.68 -23.92
N GLN A 530 -30.43 2.22 -22.68
CA GLN A 530 -31.40 1.48 -21.84
C GLN A 530 -30.68 0.85 -20.62
N ALA A 531 -30.40 1.70 -19.64
CA ALA A 531 -30.39 1.40 -18.20
C ALA A 531 -30.39 2.75 -17.47
N SER A 532 -31.29 2.91 -16.48
CA SER A 532 -31.55 4.19 -15.78
C SER A 532 -30.40 4.62 -14.84
N PRO A 533 -30.31 5.90 -14.45
CA PRO A 533 -29.09 6.70 -14.54
C PRO A 533 -28.52 7.14 -13.17
N PHE A 534 -27.36 7.81 -13.22
CA PHE A 534 -26.62 8.46 -12.11
C PHE A 534 -25.56 7.63 -11.36
N ALA A 535 -24.49 7.24 -12.07
CA ALA A 535 -23.10 7.32 -11.55
C ALA A 535 -22.08 6.84 -12.59
N SER A 536 -22.40 5.78 -13.34
CA SER A 536 -21.43 5.17 -14.26
C SER A 536 -21.36 5.87 -15.61
N ALA A 537 -22.46 6.49 -16.06
CA ALA A 537 -22.49 7.22 -17.33
C ALA A 537 -21.59 8.46 -17.29
N GLU A 538 -21.63 9.28 -16.24
CA GLU A 538 -20.76 10.46 -16.16
C GLU A 538 -19.30 10.04 -15.99
N LEU A 539 -18.96 9.02 -15.18
CA LEU A 539 -17.57 8.62 -14.99
C LEU A 539 -16.97 7.85 -16.18
N ASN A 540 -17.74 6.99 -16.87
CA ASN A 540 -17.30 6.28 -18.07
C ASN A 540 -17.45 7.12 -19.34
N TYR A 541 -18.41 8.05 -19.42
CA TYR A 541 -18.39 9.10 -20.43
C TYR A 541 -17.13 9.94 -20.16
N GLN A 542 -16.94 10.55 -18.99
CA GLN A 542 -15.73 11.32 -18.67
C GLN A 542 -14.42 10.54 -18.90
N ARG A 543 -14.31 9.23 -18.59
CA ARG A 543 -13.13 8.36 -18.88
C ARG A 543 -12.94 7.98 -20.34
N LYS A 544 -14.00 7.60 -21.05
CA LYS A 544 -13.96 7.19 -22.47
C LYS A 544 -13.70 8.41 -23.35
N LEU A 545 -14.33 9.53 -22.99
CA LEU A 545 -14.05 10.85 -23.51
C LEU A 545 -12.69 11.38 -22.99
N TRP A 546 -12.13 10.94 -21.84
CA TRP A 546 -10.74 11.27 -21.45
C TRP A 546 -9.74 10.54 -22.35
N CYS A 547 -9.82 9.22 -22.46
CA CYS A 547 -8.91 8.41 -23.26
C CYS A 547 -8.98 8.72 -24.78
N GLU A 548 -10.17 9.01 -25.32
CA GLU A 548 -10.32 9.43 -26.73
C GLU A 548 -9.99 10.92 -26.95
N ARG A 549 -10.04 11.80 -25.92
CA ARG A 549 -9.60 13.21 -26.02
C ARG A 549 -8.12 13.43 -25.68
N VAL A 550 -7.39 12.47 -25.10
CA VAL A 550 -6.03 12.77 -24.60
C VAL A 550 -5.07 13.26 -25.68
N ASN A 551 -5.20 12.87 -26.96
CA ASN A 551 -4.62 13.65 -28.06
C ASN A 551 -4.94 13.13 -29.49
N PRO A 552 -6.16 13.30 -30.01
CA PRO A 552 -6.41 13.02 -31.43
C PRO A 552 -5.50 13.87 -32.33
N GLU A 553 -5.22 15.10 -31.93
CA GLU A 553 -4.33 16.04 -32.63
C GLU A 553 -2.88 15.57 -32.64
N ASN A 554 -2.25 15.27 -31.50
CA ASN A 554 -0.85 14.80 -31.49
C ASN A 554 -0.69 13.40 -32.10
N LYS A 555 -1.73 12.55 -32.08
CA LYS A 555 -1.71 11.27 -32.77
C LYS A 555 -1.79 11.46 -34.29
N ALA A 556 -2.71 12.31 -34.76
CA ALA A 556 -2.79 12.68 -36.17
C ALA A 556 -1.50 13.40 -36.64
N ALA A 557 -0.91 14.26 -35.81
CA ALA A 557 0.36 14.92 -36.06
C ALA A 557 1.53 13.93 -36.10
N LEU A 558 1.53 12.89 -35.26
CA LEU A 558 2.51 11.81 -35.35
C LEU A 558 2.38 11.03 -36.66
N GLU A 559 1.16 10.68 -37.06
CA GLU A 559 0.89 9.97 -38.32
C GLU A 559 1.21 10.82 -39.55
N ALA A 560 0.97 12.14 -39.50
CA ALA A 560 1.40 13.09 -40.52
C ALA A 560 2.93 13.19 -40.58
N TRP A 561 3.59 13.40 -39.44
CA TRP A 561 5.05 13.50 -39.35
C TRP A 561 5.76 12.24 -39.85
N VAL A 562 5.24 11.04 -39.53
CA VAL A 562 5.77 9.76 -40.05
C VAL A 562 5.65 9.68 -41.58
N ARG A 563 4.51 10.11 -42.14
CA ARG A 563 4.30 10.14 -43.61
C ARG A 563 5.21 11.15 -44.30
N GLU A 564 5.36 12.35 -43.73
CA GLU A 564 6.17 13.43 -44.29
C GLU A 564 7.68 13.16 -44.22
N THR A 565 8.16 12.61 -43.09
CA THR A 565 9.59 12.36 -42.87
C THR A 565 10.07 10.98 -43.35
N GLY A 566 9.15 10.07 -43.66
CA GLY A 566 9.46 8.69 -44.03
C GLY A 566 10.08 7.87 -42.89
N ILE A 567 10.00 8.34 -41.65
CA ILE A 567 10.63 7.70 -40.48
C ILE A 567 9.84 6.45 -40.08
N ARG A 568 10.51 5.29 -40.09
CA ARG A 568 9.90 4.02 -39.65
C ARG A 568 10.01 3.85 -38.13
N LEU A 569 8.86 3.81 -37.45
CA LEU A 569 8.76 3.47 -36.03
C LEU A 569 8.39 1.99 -35.87
N VAL A 570 9.10 1.26 -35.01
CA VAL A 570 8.85 -0.18 -34.75
C VAL A 570 8.40 -0.37 -33.30
N GLN A 571 7.25 -1.00 -33.09
CA GLN A 571 6.74 -1.29 -31.76
C GLN A 571 7.08 -2.74 -31.35
N VAL A 572 7.83 -2.91 -30.25
CA VAL A 572 8.24 -4.22 -29.73
C VAL A 572 8.18 -4.21 -28.20
N ASN A 573 7.51 -5.20 -27.59
CA ASN A 573 7.49 -5.44 -26.14
C ASN A 573 7.17 -4.19 -25.27
N GLY A 574 6.13 -3.44 -25.65
CA GLY A 574 5.71 -2.23 -24.90
C GLY A 574 6.63 -1.02 -25.08
N GLN A 575 7.45 -1.00 -26.14
CA GLN A 575 8.31 0.13 -26.51
C GLN A 575 8.08 0.46 -27.99
N ARG A 576 8.03 1.74 -28.33
CA ARG A 576 8.01 2.22 -29.71
C ARG A 576 9.37 2.85 -30.02
N LYS A 577 10.03 2.33 -31.04
CA LYS A 577 11.44 2.57 -31.30
C LYS A 577 11.64 3.27 -32.63
N TYR A 578 12.50 4.27 -32.61
CA TYR A 578 13.13 4.90 -33.76
C TYR A 578 14.60 4.47 -33.84
N GLY A 579 15.07 4.10 -35.02
CA GLY A 579 16.47 3.75 -35.26
C GLY A 579 16.88 2.37 -34.74
N GLY A 580 18.17 2.22 -34.47
CA GLY A 580 18.80 0.95 -34.14
C GLY A 580 19.16 0.05 -35.33
N PRO A 581 19.99 0.47 -36.30
CA PRO A 581 20.51 1.80 -36.63
C PRO A 581 19.52 2.64 -37.49
N PRO A 582 19.64 3.97 -37.56
CA PRO A 582 18.77 4.80 -38.41
C PRO A 582 19.10 4.61 -39.91
N PRO A 583 18.15 4.88 -40.83
CA PRO A 583 18.40 4.77 -42.28
C PRO A 583 19.63 5.58 -42.72
N GLY A 584 20.54 4.97 -43.49
CA GLY A 584 21.78 5.60 -43.94
C GLY A 584 22.90 5.69 -42.91
N TRP A 585 22.82 4.96 -41.79
CA TRP A 585 23.91 4.89 -40.81
C TRP A 585 25.09 4.06 -41.31
N VAL A 586 26.29 4.66 -41.32
CA VAL A 586 27.55 3.98 -41.65
C VAL A 586 28.46 4.09 -40.43
N GLY A 587 28.78 2.95 -39.80
CA GLY A 587 29.63 2.87 -38.61
C GLY A 587 29.15 1.85 -37.57
N SER A 588 30.00 1.56 -36.58
CA SER A 588 29.70 0.63 -35.49
C SER A 588 28.68 1.20 -34.49
N PRO A 589 28.01 0.36 -33.68
CA PRO A 589 27.09 0.81 -32.65
C PRO A 589 27.77 1.74 -31.62
N PRO A 590 27.06 2.74 -31.05
CA PRO A 590 27.64 3.67 -30.09
C PRO A 590 28.16 2.98 -28.82
N PRO A 591 29.25 3.47 -28.23
CA PRO A 591 29.85 2.88 -27.03
C PRO A 591 28.94 3.03 -25.80
N ALA A 592 29.11 2.14 -24.81
CA ALA A 592 28.39 2.19 -23.53
C ALA A 592 28.50 3.57 -22.86
N GLY A 593 27.42 4.03 -22.23
CA GLY A 593 27.33 5.38 -21.66
C GLY A 593 26.91 6.49 -22.63
N SER A 594 26.56 6.15 -23.88
CA SER A 594 26.01 7.09 -24.88
C SER A 594 24.47 7.18 -24.84
N GLU A 595 23.83 6.70 -23.78
CA GLU A 595 22.37 6.68 -23.60
C GLU A 595 21.94 7.55 -22.41
N VAL A 596 20.86 8.31 -22.61
CA VAL A 596 20.21 9.12 -21.57
C VAL A 596 18.83 8.58 -21.24
N PHE A 597 18.45 8.69 -19.98
CA PHE A 597 17.09 8.50 -19.50
C PHE A 597 16.35 9.84 -19.54
N ILE A 598 15.12 9.80 -20.01
CA ILE A 598 14.22 10.95 -20.13
C ILE A 598 12.98 10.64 -19.28
N GLY A 599 12.75 11.40 -18.22
CA GLY A 599 11.59 11.28 -17.34
C GLY A 599 10.79 12.58 -17.26
N ARG A 600 9.71 12.56 -16.47
CA ARG A 600 8.73 13.67 -16.39
C ARG A 600 8.14 14.02 -17.77
N LEU A 601 7.97 13.02 -18.64
CA LEU A 601 7.30 13.19 -19.93
C LEU A 601 5.79 13.24 -19.72
N PRO A 602 5.08 14.25 -20.27
CA PRO A 602 3.61 14.21 -20.33
C PRO A 602 3.14 12.99 -21.15
N GLN A 603 2.10 12.31 -20.68
CA GLN A 603 1.64 11.03 -21.24
C GLN A 603 1.06 11.14 -22.67
N ASP A 604 0.78 12.36 -23.11
CA ASP A 604 0.16 12.75 -24.38
C ASP A 604 1.14 13.36 -25.40
N VAL A 605 2.43 13.37 -25.08
CA VAL A 605 3.53 13.78 -25.97
C VAL A 605 4.12 12.55 -26.67
N TYR A 606 4.35 12.65 -27.97
CA TYR A 606 4.84 11.54 -28.79
C TYR A 606 6.13 11.90 -29.55
N GLU A 607 6.62 10.95 -30.32
CA GLU A 607 7.91 10.99 -31.00
C GLU A 607 8.07 12.14 -31.98
N HIS A 608 6.99 12.61 -32.62
CA HIS A 608 7.01 13.77 -33.53
C HIS A 608 7.51 15.07 -32.86
N GLN A 609 7.35 15.22 -31.54
CA GLN A 609 7.91 16.34 -30.78
C GLN A 609 9.27 15.99 -30.15
N LEU A 610 9.40 14.76 -29.63
CA LEU A 610 10.58 14.36 -28.88
C LEU A 610 11.80 14.05 -29.77
N ILE A 611 11.61 13.35 -30.88
CA ILE A 611 12.74 12.98 -31.74
C ILE A 611 13.41 14.21 -32.34
N PRO A 612 12.69 15.19 -32.95
CA PRO A 612 13.32 16.41 -33.46
C PRO A 612 14.02 17.21 -32.36
N LEU A 613 13.42 17.32 -31.17
CA LEU A 613 14.02 18.02 -30.02
C LEU A 613 15.37 17.41 -29.62
N PHE A 614 15.45 16.08 -29.52
CA PHE A 614 16.68 15.40 -29.14
C PHE A 614 17.70 15.33 -30.29
N GLN A 615 17.25 15.32 -31.55
CA GLN A 615 18.15 15.41 -32.72
C GLN A 615 18.86 16.77 -32.82
N ARG A 616 18.27 17.86 -32.31
CA ARG A 616 18.91 19.19 -32.29
C ARG A 616 20.20 19.22 -31.46
N VAL A 617 20.33 18.35 -30.47
CA VAL A 617 21.51 18.32 -29.58
C VAL A 617 22.61 17.42 -30.14
N GLY A 618 22.24 16.38 -30.89
CA GLY A 618 23.22 15.50 -31.49
C GLY A 618 22.59 14.37 -32.30
N ARG A 619 23.44 13.67 -33.06
CA ARG A 619 22.99 12.57 -33.92
C ARG A 619 22.49 11.39 -33.09
N LEU A 620 21.18 11.12 -33.16
CA LEU A 620 20.54 9.98 -32.49
C LEU A 620 20.78 8.68 -33.26
N TYR A 621 21.17 7.64 -32.52
CA TYR A 621 21.28 6.27 -33.00
C TYR A 621 19.99 5.47 -32.77
N GLU A 622 19.37 5.64 -31.60
CA GLU A 622 18.12 4.98 -31.24
C GLU A 622 17.33 5.88 -30.28
N PHE A 623 16.01 5.93 -30.43
CA PHE A 623 15.10 6.54 -29.47
C PHE A 623 13.99 5.55 -29.12
N ARG A 624 13.70 5.36 -27.83
CA ARG A 624 12.72 4.39 -27.35
C ARG A 624 11.72 5.08 -26.41
N LEU A 625 10.49 5.23 -26.87
CA LEU A 625 9.38 5.70 -26.04
C LEU A 625 8.69 4.49 -25.41
N MET A 626 8.53 4.52 -24.09
CA MET A 626 7.91 3.41 -23.36
C MET A 626 6.39 3.57 -23.39
N MET A 627 5.68 2.53 -23.79
CA MET A 627 4.24 2.60 -24.08
C MET A 627 3.43 1.70 -23.14
N THR A 628 2.26 2.17 -22.71
CA THR A 628 1.24 1.33 -22.08
C THR A 628 0.49 0.52 -23.15
N PHE A 629 -0.25 -0.51 -22.72
CA PHE A 629 -1.15 -1.24 -23.61
C PHE A 629 -2.31 -0.37 -24.12
N SER A 630 -2.62 0.73 -23.43
CA SER A 630 -3.64 1.71 -23.83
C SER A 630 -3.18 2.72 -24.91
N GLY A 631 -1.92 2.65 -25.37
CA GLY A 631 -1.40 3.51 -26.44
C GLY A 631 -0.84 4.88 -25.99
N LEU A 632 -0.83 5.17 -24.69
CA LEU A 632 -0.18 6.34 -24.09
C LEU A 632 1.28 6.02 -23.70
N ASN A 633 2.13 7.04 -23.63
CA ASN A 633 3.49 6.82 -23.15
C ASN A 633 3.51 6.68 -21.61
N ARG A 634 4.47 5.93 -21.06
CA ARG A 634 4.61 5.62 -19.62
C ARG A 634 5.24 6.76 -18.80
N GLY A 635 5.37 7.95 -19.37
CA GLY A 635 6.00 9.11 -18.73
C GLY A 635 7.53 9.12 -18.77
N PHE A 636 8.15 8.22 -19.53
CA PHE A 636 9.61 8.17 -19.72
C PHE A 636 10.02 7.57 -21.06
N ALA A 637 11.25 7.89 -21.49
CA ALA A 637 11.86 7.45 -22.73
C ALA A 637 13.39 7.28 -22.57
N TYR A 638 14.02 6.67 -23.57
CA TYR A 638 15.49 6.54 -23.66
C TYR A 638 15.96 7.07 -25.01
N ALA A 639 17.05 7.85 -25.01
CA ALA A 639 17.70 8.31 -26.23
C ALA A 639 19.17 7.90 -26.22
N ARG A 640 19.58 7.18 -27.26
CA ARG A 640 20.97 6.76 -27.49
C ARG A 640 21.58 7.60 -28.60
N TYR A 641 22.65 8.30 -28.28
CA TYR A 641 23.40 9.15 -29.20
C TYR A 641 24.55 8.39 -29.85
N SER A 642 25.08 8.94 -30.94
CA SER A 642 26.28 8.45 -31.63
C SER A 642 27.53 8.37 -30.75
N SER A 643 27.59 9.17 -29.67
CA SER A 643 28.75 9.32 -28.79
C SER A 643 28.35 9.68 -27.36
N ARG A 644 29.25 9.40 -26.41
CA ARG A 644 29.11 9.82 -24.99
C ARG A 644 28.98 11.34 -24.86
N ARG A 645 29.70 12.09 -25.70
CA ARG A 645 29.63 13.56 -25.74
C ARG A 645 28.24 14.04 -26.13
N GLY A 646 27.59 13.39 -27.09
CA GLY A 646 26.19 13.70 -27.47
C GLY A 646 25.21 13.46 -26.32
N ALA A 647 25.37 12.36 -25.57
CA ALA A 647 24.56 12.09 -24.39
C ALA A 647 24.77 13.10 -23.26
N GLN A 648 26.01 13.51 -23.00
CA GLN A 648 26.32 14.56 -22.03
C GLN A 648 25.76 15.92 -22.43
N ALA A 649 25.88 16.29 -23.72
CA ALA A 649 25.29 17.52 -24.25
C ALA A 649 23.76 17.51 -24.11
N ALA A 650 23.10 16.37 -24.31
CA ALA A 650 21.67 16.22 -24.11
C ALA A 650 21.25 16.43 -22.65
N ILE A 651 22.02 15.91 -21.68
CA ILE A 651 21.77 16.16 -20.26
C ILE A 651 21.95 17.65 -19.95
N ALA A 652 23.02 18.27 -20.42
CA ALA A 652 23.30 19.68 -20.14
C ALA A 652 22.25 20.63 -20.77
N THR A 653 21.74 20.29 -21.95
CA THR A 653 20.87 21.18 -22.74
C THR A 653 19.38 20.94 -22.52
N LEU A 654 18.97 19.69 -22.31
CA LEU A 654 17.56 19.30 -22.26
C LEU A 654 17.06 18.98 -20.84
N HIS A 655 17.95 18.91 -19.83
CA HIS A 655 17.51 18.83 -18.45
C HIS A 655 16.81 20.13 -18.05
N ASN A 656 15.61 20.01 -17.47
CA ASN A 656 14.66 21.07 -17.19
C ASN A 656 14.12 21.83 -18.41
N HIS A 657 14.27 21.30 -19.63
CA HIS A 657 13.68 21.92 -20.81
C HIS A 657 12.14 21.91 -20.72
N PRO A 658 11.46 23.07 -20.84
CA PRO A 658 10.02 23.15 -20.70
C PRO A 658 9.33 22.65 -21.99
N LEU A 659 8.81 21.42 -21.97
CA LEU A 659 7.92 20.93 -23.03
C LEU A 659 6.55 21.63 -22.97
N ARG A 660 6.11 22.01 -21.76
CA ARG A 660 4.93 22.82 -21.46
C ARG A 660 5.26 23.79 -20.31
N PRO A 661 4.50 24.89 -20.15
CA PRO A 661 4.76 25.92 -19.13
C PRO A 661 4.92 25.39 -17.69
N SER A 662 4.39 24.20 -17.38
CA SER A 662 4.40 23.56 -16.06
C SER A 662 5.08 22.17 -16.01
N CYS A 663 5.75 21.72 -17.07
CA CYS A 663 6.34 20.36 -17.14
C CYS A 663 7.77 20.36 -17.72
N PRO A 664 8.80 20.61 -16.89
CA PRO A 664 10.19 20.52 -17.31
C PRO A 664 10.66 19.05 -17.41
N LEU A 665 11.36 18.74 -18.49
CA LEU A 665 11.95 17.42 -18.73
C LEU A 665 13.01 17.05 -17.69
N LEU A 666 13.02 15.79 -17.25
CA LEU A 666 14.18 15.22 -16.55
C LEU A 666 15.05 14.47 -17.55
N VAL A 667 16.23 14.98 -17.86
CA VAL A 667 17.23 14.23 -18.64
C VAL A 667 18.42 13.90 -17.75
N CYS A 668 18.77 12.63 -17.63
CA CYS A 668 19.90 12.17 -16.83
C CYS A 668 20.59 10.94 -17.46
N ARG A 669 21.72 10.52 -16.89
CA ARG A 669 22.48 9.37 -17.42
C ARG A 669 21.69 8.07 -17.25
N SER A 670 21.56 7.29 -18.32
CA SER A 670 20.95 5.95 -18.24
C SER A 670 21.84 5.02 -17.41
N THR A 671 21.28 4.30 -16.44
CA THR A 671 22.01 3.33 -15.60
C THR A 671 21.70 1.91 -16.06
N GLU A 672 22.71 1.21 -16.58
CA GLU A 672 22.58 -0.19 -16.96
C GLU A 672 22.65 -1.07 -15.71
N LYS A 673 21.57 -1.81 -15.40
CA LYS A 673 21.54 -2.73 -14.25
C LYS A 673 22.21 -4.06 -14.63
N CYS A 674 23.52 -4.16 -14.46
CA CYS A 674 24.30 -5.34 -14.87
C CYS A 674 24.74 -6.23 -13.69
N GLU A 675 24.30 -5.95 -12.47
CA GLU A 675 24.75 -6.62 -11.25
C GLU A 675 23.56 -7.23 -10.48
N LEU A 676 23.69 -8.48 -10.05
CA LEU A 676 22.74 -9.22 -9.23
C LEU A 676 23.35 -9.58 -7.88
N SER A 677 22.49 -9.73 -6.87
CA SER A 677 22.83 -10.35 -5.59
C SER A 677 22.02 -11.62 -5.39
N VAL A 678 22.67 -12.71 -5.04
CA VAL A 678 22.08 -14.03 -4.74
C VAL A 678 22.36 -14.34 -3.28
N ASP A 679 21.35 -14.29 -2.44
CA ASP A 679 21.44 -14.50 -0.98
C ASP A 679 20.88 -15.87 -0.58
N GLY A 680 21.30 -16.38 0.59
CA GLY A 680 20.89 -17.70 1.09
C GLY A 680 21.77 -18.87 0.63
N LEU A 681 23.04 -18.63 0.29
CA LEU A 681 23.99 -19.68 -0.10
C LEU A 681 24.60 -20.35 1.15
N PRO A 682 24.95 -21.65 1.09
CA PRO A 682 25.49 -22.36 2.24
C PRO A 682 26.87 -21.82 2.68
N PRO A 683 27.17 -21.80 4.00
CA PRO A 683 28.35 -21.11 4.57
C PRO A 683 29.72 -21.68 4.16
N GLY A 684 29.76 -22.85 3.51
CA GLY A 684 30.97 -23.51 3.02
C GLY A 684 31.08 -23.58 1.49
N LEU A 685 30.23 -22.88 0.74
CA LEU A 685 30.23 -22.95 -0.73
C LEU A 685 31.52 -22.35 -1.30
N SER A 686 32.22 -23.11 -2.14
CA SER A 686 33.40 -22.59 -2.84
C SER A 686 33.00 -21.78 -4.07
N ARG A 687 33.82 -20.78 -4.43
CA ARG A 687 33.62 -19.98 -5.66
C ARG A 687 33.56 -20.85 -6.92
N GLN A 688 34.29 -21.97 -6.93
CA GLN A 688 34.33 -22.88 -8.07
C GLN A 688 33.03 -23.70 -8.20
N ALA A 689 32.47 -24.16 -7.08
CA ALA A 689 31.16 -24.82 -7.05
C ALA A 689 30.03 -23.86 -7.48
N LEU A 690 30.08 -22.59 -7.06
CA LEU A 690 29.13 -21.56 -7.49
C LEU A 690 29.20 -21.34 -9.02
N LEU A 691 30.40 -21.23 -9.58
CA LEU A 691 30.57 -21.02 -11.02
C LEU A 691 30.06 -22.21 -11.86
N LEU A 692 30.25 -23.44 -11.39
CA LEU A 692 29.67 -24.64 -12.02
C LEU A 692 28.15 -24.62 -11.97
N ALA A 693 27.55 -24.22 -10.85
CA ALA A 693 26.09 -24.10 -10.71
C ALA A 693 25.49 -23.00 -11.60
N LEU A 694 26.26 -21.95 -11.92
CA LEU A 694 25.83 -20.83 -12.78
C LEU A 694 26.11 -21.06 -14.27
N GLN A 695 26.82 -22.13 -14.64
CA GLN A 695 27.19 -22.47 -16.01
C GLN A 695 25.98 -22.58 -16.98
N PRO A 696 24.79 -23.08 -16.58
CA PRO A 696 23.61 -23.15 -17.46
C PRO A 696 22.99 -21.79 -17.82
N LEU A 697 23.34 -20.69 -17.12
CA LEU A 697 22.74 -19.36 -17.33
C LEU A 697 23.23 -18.65 -18.61
N GLY A 698 24.17 -19.26 -19.35
CA GLY A 698 24.69 -18.77 -20.62
C GLY A 698 25.92 -17.86 -20.50
N PRO A 699 26.59 -17.54 -21.63
CA PRO A 699 27.79 -16.71 -21.64
C PRO A 699 27.43 -15.24 -21.34
N GLY A 700 28.01 -14.67 -20.29
CA GLY A 700 27.78 -13.27 -19.93
C GLY A 700 28.18 -12.87 -18.52
N LEU A 701 28.44 -13.82 -17.62
CA LEU A 701 28.97 -13.56 -16.28
C LEU A 701 30.45 -13.15 -16.37
N GLN A 702 30.78 -11.94 -15.91
CA GLN A 702 32.13 -11.39 -15.89
C GLN A 702 32.81 -11.62 -14.53
N GLU A 703 32.05 -11.53 -13.44
CA GLU A 703 32.59 -11.60 -12.09
C GLU A 703 31.57 -12.24 -11.15
N ALA A 704 32.06 -13.09 -10.24
CA ALA A 704 31.30 -13.68 -9.15
C ALA A 704 32.12 -13.59 -7.86
N LEU A 705 31.58 -12.93 -6.85
CA LEU A 705 32.20 -12.71 -5.54
C LEU A 705 31.29 -13.28 -4.45
N LEU A 706 31.82 -14.14 -3.58
CA LEU A 706 31.13 -14.68 -2.41
C LEU A 706 31.52 -13.88 -1.17
N LEU A 707 30.53 -13.48 -0.38
CA LEU A 707 30.69 -12.71 0.86
C LEU A 707 29.82 -13.31 1.97
N PRO A 708 30.14 -13.07 3.25
CA PRO A 708 29.23 -13.38 4.35
C PRO A 708 27.92 -12.60 4.20
N SER A 709 26.78 -13.25 4.35
CA SER A 709 25.49 -12.57 4.33
C SER A 709 25.35 -11.70 5.61
N PRO A 710 24.85 -10.45 5.51
CA PRO A 710 24.70 -9.55 6.65
C PRO A 710 23.55 -9.91 7.63
N GLY A 711 22.93 -11.08 7.47
CA GLY A 711 21.84 -11.58 8.34
C GLY A 711 22.32 -12.38 9.57
N PRO A 712 21.41 -12.78 10.47
CA PRO A 712 21.74 -13.46 11.73
C PRO A 712 22.09 -14.96 11.59
N ALA A 713 21.85 -15.58 10.42
CA ALA A 713 22.18 -16.98 10.15
C ALA A 713 23.52 -17.11 9.39
N PRO A 714 24.30 -18.19 9.59
CA PRO A 714 25.54 -18.42 8.87
C PRO A 714 25.24 -18.77 7.40
N ALA A 715 25.08 -17.75 6.56
CA ALA A 715 24.81 -17.86 5.13
C ALA A 715 25.78 -16.97 4.33
N GLN A 716 25.94 -17.26 3.04
CA GLN A 716 26.74 -16.49 2.09
C GLN A 716 25.85 -15.77 1.07
N ILE A 717 26.33 -14.65 0.57
CA ILE A 717 25.73 -13.89 -0.53
C ILE A 717 26.72 -13.83 -1.71
N ALA A 718 26.26 -14.12 -2.91
CA ALA A 718 27.03 -13.96 -4.14
C ALA A 718 26.66 -12.67 -4.87
N LEU A 719 27.66 -11.87 -5.23
CA LEU A 719 27.54 -10.74 -6.14
C LEU A 719 27.96 -11.16 -7.54
N LEU A 720 27.03 -11.09 -8.48
CA LEU A 720 27.22 -11.50 -9.87
C LEU A 720 27.21 -10.28 -10.78
N LYS A 721 28.27 -10.09 -11.57
CA LYS A 721 28.38 -8.99 -12.54
C LYS A 721 28.35 -9.55 -13.95
N PHE A 722 27.50 -8.99 -14.80
CA PHE A 722 27.31 -9.43 -16.17
C PHE A 722 27.79 -8.39 -17.19
N SER A 723 28.10 -8.85 -18.40
CA SER A 723 28.58 -8.03 -19.51
C SER A 723 27.53 -7.07 -20.09
N SER A 724 26.24 -7.31 -19.83
CA SER A 724 25.15 -6.45 -20.27
C SER A 724 23.90 -6.59 -19.40
N HIS A 725 23.04 -5.58 -19.41
CA HIS A 725 21.75 -5.62 -18.72
C HIS A 725 20.86 -6.78 -19.22
N ARG A 726 20.91 -7.09 -20.52
CA ARG A 726 20.18 -8.22 -21.12
C ARG A 726 20.67 -9.55 -20.54
N ALA A 727 21.99 -9.75 -20.44
CA ALA A 727 22.57 -10.95 -19.84
C ALA A 727 22.18 -11.09 -18.37
N ALA A 728 22.24 -10.00 -17.59
CA ALA A 728 21.82 -10.00 -16.19
C ALA A 728 20.31 -10.27 -16.02
N ALA A 729 19.46 -9.71 -16.88
CA ALA A 729 18.01 -9.90 -16.81
C ALA A 729 17.60 -11.32 -17.17
N MET A 730 18.24 -11.92 -18.18
CA MET A 730 18.04 -13.32 -18.54
C MET A 730 18.52 -14.26 -17.44
N ALA A 731 19.69 -13.99 -16.84
CA ALA A 731 20.21 -14.77 -15.73
C ALA A 731 19.30 -14.67 -14.50
N LYS A 732 18.80 -13.48 -14.17
CA LYS A 732 17.82 -13.28 -13.09
C LYS A 732 16.53 -14.06 -13.34
N LYS A 733 16.00 -14.00 -14.56
CA LYS A 733 14.78 -14.73 -14.94
C LYS A 733 14.96 -16.24 -14.81
N ALA A 734 16.06 -16.78 -15.32
CA ALA A 734 16.39 -18.20 -15.23
C ALA A 734 16.57 -18.68 -13.78
N LEU A 735 17.21 -17.88 -12.93
CA LEU A 735 17.40 -18.19 -11.50
C LEU A 735 16.11 -18.11 -10.67
N VAL A 736 15.15 -17.28 -11.08
CA VAL A 736 13.87 -17.09 -10.34
C VAL A 736 12.78 -18.06 -10.82
N GLU A 737 12.71 -18.36 -12.11
CA GLU A 737 11.66 -19.22 -12.69
C GLU A 737 12.04 -20.73 -12.69
N GLY A 738 13.33 -21.07 -12.63
CA GLY A 738 13.84 -22.45 -12.81
C GLY A 738 13.82 -23.38 -11.59
N GLN A 739 12.93 -23.15 -10.60
CA GLN A 739 13.04 -23.60 -9.21
C GLN A 739 14.19 -22.88 -8.49
N SER A 740 13.84 -22.07 -7.49
CA SER A 740 14.73 -21.15 -6.75
C SER A 740 15.75 -21.86 -5.85
N HIS A 741 16.36 -22.94 -6.33
CA HIS A 741 17.37 -23.71 -5.61
C HIS A 741 18.69 -23.64 -6.35
N LEU A 742 19.72 -23.09 -5.70
CA LEU A 742 21.09 -23.11 -6.21
C LEU A 742 21.92 -23.93 -5.24
N CYS A 743 22.64 -24.94 -5.76
CA CYS A 743 23.38 -25.89 -4.94
C CYS A 743 22.52 -26.64 -3.89
N GLY A 744 21.23 -26.89 -4.19
CA GLY A 744 20.31 -27.63 -3.31
C GLY A 744 19.57 -26.77 -2.27
N GLU A 745 19.92 -25.49 -2.13
CA GLU A 745 19.36 -24.56 -1.13
C GLU A 745 18.50 -23.49 -1.77
N GLN A 746 17.44 -23.04 -1.08
CA GLN A 746 16.56 -22.00 -1.57
C GLN A 746 17.26 -20.63 -1.56
N VAL A 747 17.43 -20.00 -2.73
CA VAL A 747 18.15 -18.73 -2.88
C VAL A 747 17.25 -17.56 -3.27
N ALA A 748 17.56 -16.38 -2.75
CA ALA A 748 16.88 -15.13 -3.09
C ALA A 748 17.72 -14.31 -4.09
N VAL A 749 17.17 -14.02 -5.27
CA VAL A 749 17.88 -13.30 -6.35
C VAL A 749 17.30 -11.91 -6.60
N GLU A 750 18.09 -10.88 -6.30
CA GLU A 750 17.73 -9.47 -6.48
C GLU A 750 18.68 -8.72 -7.41
N TRP A 751 18.24 -7.54 -7.86
CA TRP A 751 19.16 -6.57 -8.47
C TRP A 751 20.02 -5.96 -7.37
N LEU A 752 21.34 -5.83 -7.58
CA LEU A 752 22.23 -5.30 -6.56
C LEU A 752 21.87 -3.85 -6.23
N LYS A 753 21.35 -3.62 -5.01
CA LYS A 753 20.99 -2.30 -4.50
C LYS A 753 22.25 -1.52 -4.11
N PRO A 754 22.34 -0.20 -4.38
CA PRO A 754 23.51 0.63 -4.05
C PRO A 754 23.90 0.56 -2.57
N ASP A 755 22.93 0.56 -1.66
CA ASP A 755 23.15 0.53 -0.21
C ASP A 755 23.69 -0.83 0.27
N LEU A 756 23.26 -1.92 -0.36
CA LEU A 756 23.80 -3.26 -0.10
C LEU A 756 25.24 -3.37 -0.61
N LYS A 757 25.52 -2.84 -1.81
CA LYS A 757 26.88 -2.76 -2.37
C LYS A 757 27.83 -1.96 -1.48
N GLN A 758 27.34 -0.92 -0.81
CA GLN A 758 28.12 -0.11 0.12
C GLN A 758 28.41 -0.84 1.43
N ARG A 759 27.42 -1.52 2.02
CA ARG A 759 27.58 -2.33 3.25
C ARG A 759 28.54 -3.51 3.05
N LEU A 760 28.41 -4.23 1.94
CA LEU A 760 29.30 -5.35 1.59
C LEU A 760 30.75 -4.88 1.35
N ARG A 761 30.95 -3.67 0.81
CA ARG A 761 32.27 -3.03 0.68
C ARG A 761 32.91 -2.61 2.00
N GLN A 762 32.10 -2.31 3.02
CA GLN A 762 32.59 -2.01 4.36
C GLN A 762 33.10 -3.27 5.07
N GLN A 763 32.46 -4.43 4.84
CA GLN A 763 32.89 -5.73 5.39
C GLN A 763 34.21 -6.25 4.82
N LEU A 764 34.61 -5.83 3.61
CA LEU A 764 35.90 -6.18 3.00
C LEU A 764 37.10 -5.41 3.62
N LYS A 765 36.86 -4.48 4.57
CA LYS A 765 37.90 -3.75 5.29
C LYS A 765 38.13 -4.31 6.70
N CYS A 766 38.84 -5.45 6.75
CA CYS A 766 39.61 -6.12 7.83
C CYS A 766 39.02 -6.34 9.25
N PRO A 767 39.32 -7.51 9.88
CA PRO A 767 39.29 -7.72 11.32
C PRO A 767 40.67 -7.50 11.99
N SER A 768 40.60 -7.06 13.26
CA SER A 768 41.58 -7.16 14.38
C SER A 768 42.93 -6.42 14.31
N LEU A 769 43.18 -5.56 15.31
CA LEU A 769 44.35 -5.61 16.21
C LEU A 769 44.20 -4.67 17.43
N GLN A 770 44.60 -5.19 18.59
CA GLN A 770 44.52 -4.63 19.94
C GLN A 770 45.62 -3.58 20.22
N CYS A 771 45.34 -2.74 21.22
CA CYS A 771 46.16 -1.64 21.76
C CYS A 771 47.46 -2.11 22.44
N LEU A 772 48.56 -1.37 22.24
CA LEU A 772 49.70 -1.23 23.16
C LEU A 772 50.27 0.21 23.03
N GLN A 773 50.37 0.94 24.15
CA GLN A 773 51.14 2.20 24.29
C GLN A 773 52.62 1.90 24.56
N PRO A 774 53.59 2.84 24.39
CA PRO A 774 53.91 3.81 25.48
C PRO A 774 54.49 5.20 25.06
N GLU A 775 54.31 6.15 26.00
CA GLU A 775 55.15 7.28 26.49
C GLU A 775 56.17 8.07 25.62
N GLY A 776 56.20 9.40 25.82
CA GLY A 776 57.40 10.25 25.58
C GLY A 776 57.17 11.76 25.31
N SER A 777 57.24 12.57 26.38
CA SER A 777 57.76 13.97 26.52
C SER A 777 58.72 14.48 25.41
N GLN A 778 58.93 15.75 25.00
CA GLN A 778 58.82 17.09 25.63
C GLN A 778 59.19 18.20 24.58
N VAL A 779 58.69 19.44 24.80
CA VAL A 779 59.32 20.79 24.63
C VAL A 779 59.52 21.48 23.25
N ALA A 780 58.69 22.53 23.08
CA ALA A 780 58.88 23.93 22.62
C ALA A 780 60.07 24.42 21.76
N LEU A 781 59.77 25.30 20.79
CA LEU A 781 60.41 26.63 20.60
C LEU A 781 59.62 27.54 19.63
N ALA A 782 59.83 28.85 19.79
CA ALA A 782 58.93 29.94 19.44
C ALA A 782 59.44 30.88 18.33
N ARG A 783 58.47 31.53 17.64
CA ARG A 783 58.42 32.89 17.02
C ARG A 783 59.54 33.35 16.06
N ASP A 784 59.15 33.91 14.90
CA ASP A 784 58.92 35.37 14.67
C ASP A 784 58.19 35.59 13.32
N LYS A 785 56.97 36.17 13.30
CA LYS A 785 56.57 37.56 13.04
C LYS A 785 56.95 38.16 11.67
N GLY A 786 55.88 38.40 10.89
CA GLY A 786 55.64 39.73 10.31
C GLY A 786 55.61 39.80 8.80
N LEU A 787 54.51 39.35 8.16
CA LEU A 787 53.77 40.09 7.11
C LEU A 787 52.58 39.30 6.48
N GLU A 788 51.90 38.40 7.19
CA GLU A 788 50.74 37.69 6.62
C GLU A 788 49.61 37.54 7.64
N SER A 789 48.55 38.35 7.55
CA SER A 789 47.33 38.05 8.31
C SER A 789 46.06 38.56 7.63
N GLN A 790 45.70 37.93 6.52
CA GLN A 790 44.30 37.55 6.30
C GLN A 790 44.31 36.10 5.79
N GLY A 791 43.90 35.14 6.63
CA GLY A 791 43.88 33.73 6.26
C GLY A 791 43.02 33.49 5.01
N ALA A 792 43.32 32.43 4.25
CA ALA A 792 42.71 32.13 2.95
C ALA A 792 41.17 32.17 2.94
N ARG A 793 40.54 31.85 4.06
CA ARG A 793 39.08 31.91 4.21
C ARG A 793 38.52 33.33 4.29
N ALA A 794 39.23 34.24 4.96
CA ALA A 794 38.87 35.66 4.99
C ALA A 794 39.05 36.29 3.60
N ALA A 795 40.13 35.94 2.90
CA ALA A 795 40.37 36.40 1.54
C ALA A 795 39.29 35.90 0.54
N LEU A 796 38.85 34.64 0.65
CA LEU A 796 37.77 34.10 -0.19
C LEU A 796 36.44 34.81 0.09
N GLN A 797 36.16 35.11 1.36
CA GLN A 797 34.95 35.82 1.75
C GLN A 797 34.96 37.26 1.21
N LEU A 798 36.12 37.95 1.26
CA LEU A 798 36.28 39.29 0.70
C LEU A 798 36.11 39.30 -0.83
N LEU A 799 36.67 38.30 -1.53
CA LEU A 799 36.51 38.14 -2.97
C LEU A 799 35.04 37.92 -3.36
N CYS A 800 34.33 37.03 -2.66
CA CYS A 800 32.92 36.76 -2.91
C CYS A 800 32.03 37.98 -2.63
N GLN A 801 32.36 38.78 -1.60
CA GLN A 801 31.67 40.04 -1.32
C GLN A 801 31.92 41.09 -2.40
N ARG A 802 33.18 41.24 -2.87
CA ARG A 802 33.53 42.17 -3.95
C ARG A 802 32.82 41.82 -5.27
N MET A 803 32.64 40.53 -5.54
CA MET A 803 31.95 40.00 -6.71
C MET A 803 30.41 39.92 -6.54
N LYS A 804 29.87 40.34 -5.39
CA LYS A 804 28.43 40.26 -5.03
C LYS A 804 27.83 38.84 -5.10
N LEU A 805 28.63 37.81 -4.82
CA LEU A 805 28.23 36.40 -4.90
C LEU A 805 27.68 35.82 -3.57
N GLY A 806 27.66 36.62 -2.49
CA GLY A 806 27.24 36.16 -1.16
C GLY A 806 28.32 35.36 -0.41
N SER A 807 28.12 35.13 0.89
CA SER A 807 29.15 34.50 1.75
C SER A 807 29.27 33.00 1.48
N PRO A 808 30.50 32.45 1.34
CA PRO A 808 30.73 31.02 1.13
C PRO A 808 30.33 30.19 2.35
N LEU A 809 29.50 29.16 2.13
CA LEU A 809 29.06 28.21 3.15
C LEU A 809 29.77 26.87 2.98
N PHE A 810 30.42 26.40 4.05
CA PHE A 810 31.24 25.20 4.03
C PHE A 810 30.57 24.02 4.74
N LEU A 811 30.48 22.90 4.04
CA LEU A 811 30.16 21.59 4.58
C LEU A 811 31.40 20.71 4.47
N THR A 812 31.81 20.09 5.56
CA THR A 812 32.97 19.21 5.61
C THR A 812 32.65 17.96 6.42
N LYS A 813 33.09 16.79 5.96
CA LYS A 813 32.91 15.50 6.63
C LYS A 813 34.21 14.70 6.60
N CYS A 814 34.75 14.34 7.76
CA CYS A 814 35.90 13.46 7.84
C CYS A 814 35.51 12.06 7.35
N LEU A 815 36.28 11.51 6.42
CA LEU A 815 36.08 10.18 5.83
C LEU A 815 37.05 9.13 6.39
N GLY A 816 38.05 9.53 7.15
CA GLY A 816 39.01 8.63 7.80
C GLY A 816 40.43 9.20 7.85
N THR A 817 41.28 8.52 8.62
CA THR A 817 42.67 8.90 8.85
C THR A 817 43.61 7.86 8.25
N SER A 818 44.72 8.30 7.66
CA SER A 818 45.78 7.40 7.22
C SER A 818 46.70 7.03 8.40
N SER A 819 47.46 5.94 8.24
CA SER A 819 48.48 5.52 9.21
C SER A 819 49.60 6.55 9.43
N ALA A 820 49.75 7.51 8.51
CA ALA A 820 50.73 8.60 8.60
C ALA A 820 50.15 9.90 9.20
N GLY A 821 48.98 9.86 9.85
CA GLY A 821 48.38 11.02 10.54
C GLY A 821 47.62 12.00 9.63
N TRP A 822 47.35 11.62 8.38
CA TRP A 822 46.60 12.44 7.43
C TRP A 822 45.10 12.20 7.55
N HIS A 823 44.32 13.26 7.63
CA HIS A 823 42.86 13.18 7.71
C HIS A 823 42.24 13.52 6.34
N ARG A 824 41.42 12.62 5.80
CA ARG A 824 40.69 12.87 4.55
C ARG A 824 39.34 13.47 4.84
N PHE A 825 39.07 14.62 4.28
CA PHE A 825 37.76 15.26 4.32
C PHE A 825 37.11 15.23 2.95
N TRP A 826 35.82 14.93 2.94
CA TRP A 826 34.95 15.39 1.86
C TRP A 826 34.46 16.79 2.20
N TYR A 827 34.44 17.65 1.20
CA TYR A 827 33.94 19.01 1.35
C TYR A 827 32.95 19.36 0.25
N GLN A 828 32.07 20.30 0.59
CA GLN A 828 31.22 21.01 -0.34
C GLN A 828 31.12 22.48 0.08
N VAL A 829 31.42 23.40 -0.82
CA VAL A 829 31.34 24.85 -0.60
C VAL A 829 30.28 25.42 -1.52
N VAL A 830 29.26 26.02 -0.93
CA VAL A 830 28.18 26.70 -1.64
C VAL A 830 28.44 28.20 -1.57
N ILE A 831 28.59 28.84 -2.73
CA ILE A 831 28.59 30.30 -2.84
C ILE A 831 27.24 30.67 -3.49
N PRO A 832 26.32 31.37 -2.79
CA PRO A 832 24.95 31.57 -3.27
C PRO A 832 24.81 32.14 -4.68
N GLY A 833 25.72 33.02 -5.09
CA GLY A 833 25.76 33.61 -6.44
C GLY A 833 26.48 32.77 -7.49
N HIS A 834 27.02 31.60 -7.13
CA HIS A 834 27.66 30.68 -8.06
C HIS A 834 26.74 29.48 -8.33
N PRO A 835 26.46 29.13 -9.60
CA PRO A 835 25.37 28.20 -9.95
C PRO A 835 25.62 26.74 -9.56
N VAL A 836 26.86 26.37 -9.25
CA VAL A 836 27.24 25.00 -8.88
C VAL A 836 28.11 25.02 -7.62
N PRO A 837 27.82 24.16 -6.62
CA PRO A 837 28.65 24.06 -5.43
C PRO A 837 29.97 23.32 -5.70
N PHE A 838 31.06 23.82 -5.13
CA PHE A 838 32.38 23.21 -5.26
C PHE A 838 32.48 22.02 -4.33
N SER A 839 32.71 20.82 -4.87
CA SER A 839 32.70 19.59 -4.08
C SER A 839 33.96 18.78 -4.37
N GLY A 840 34.57 18.19 -3.34
CA GLY A 840 35.80 17.44 -3.54
C GLY A 840 36.26 16.68 -2.31
N LEU A 841 37.45 16.08 -2.43
CA LEU A 841 38.17 15.47 -1.33
C LEU A 841 39.43 16.29 -1.07
N ILE A 842 39.79 16.47 0.19
CA ILE A 842 41.04 17.09 0.61
C ILE A 842 41.68 16.28 1.73
N TRP A 843 42.99 16.22 1.74
CA TRP A 843 43.76 15.64 2.83
C TRP A 843 44.43 16.76 3.61
N VAL A 844 44.30 16.74 4.92
CA VAL A 844 44.96 17.70 5.82
C VAL A 844 45.69 16.95 6.92
N VAL A 845 46.85 17.45 7.32
CA VAL A 845 47.54 17.00 8.54
C VAL A 845 47.12 17.91 9.67
N LEU A 846 46.73 17.31 10.79
CA LEU A 846 46.43 18.06 11.99
C LEU A 846 47.70 18.19 12.81
N ALA A 847 48.08 19.41 13.17
CA ALA A 847 49.19 19.61 14.09
C ALA A 847 48.85 18.99 15.46
N PRO A 848 49.85 18.48 16.21
CA PRO A 848 49.61 17.86 17.53
C PRO A 848 48.97 18.79 18.58
N SER A 849 48.87 20.09 18.29
CA SER A 849 48.33 21.15 19.16
C SER A 849 46.79 21.17 19.28
N GLY A 850 46.08 20.15 18.79
CA GLY A 850 44.64 19.98 19.05
C GLY A 850 43.71 20.88 18.23
N GLN A 851 44.14 21.36 17.06
CA GLN A 851 43.27 22.14 16.16
C GLN A 851 42.14 21.27 15.57
N ASP A 852 40.93 21.84 15.46
CA ASP A 852 39.79 21.19 14.83
C ASP A 852 40.07 20.96 13.33
N GLY A 853 40.15 19.69 12.94
CA GLY A 853 40.46 19.31 11.57
C GLY A 853 39.42 19.74 10.54
N HIS A 854 38.19 20.04 10.96
CA HIS A 854 37.21 20.64 10.07
C HIS A 854 37.56 22.09 9.71
N GLU A 855 38.09 22.86 10.65
CA GLU A 855 38.49 24.25 10.38
C GLU A 855 39.75 24.31 9.52
N VAL A 856 40.74 23.44 9.78
CA VAL A 856 41.93 23.28 8.92
C VAL A 856 41.53 22.86 7.50
N ALA A 857 40.58 21.93 7.35
CA ALA A 857 40.07 21.52 6.05
C ALA A 857 39.35 22.67 5.31
N LYS A 858 38.57 23.49 6.02
CA LYS A 858 37.89 24.65 5.40
C LYS A 858 38.88 25.72 4.95
N ASP A 859 39.95 25.96 5.71
CA ASP A 859 40.99 26.93 5.33
C ASP A 859 41.78 26.44 4.12
N ALA A 860 42.17 25.15 4.09
CA ALA A 860 42.84 24.53 2.95
C ALA A 860 41.96 24.50 1.69
N VAL A 861 40.66 24.25 1.83
CA VAL A 861 39.69 24.34 0.71
C VAL A 861 39.54 25.78 0.24
N SER A 862 39.53 26.75 1.15
CA SER A 862 39.42 28.18 0.80
C SER A 862 40.61 28.66 -0.03
N ALA A 863 41.83 28.21 0.32
CA ALA A 863 43.04 28.49 -0.46
C ALA A 863 42.94 27.94 -1.90
N ARG A 864 42.51 26.67 -2.04
CA ARG A 864 42.31 26.05 -3.36
C ARG A 864 41.23 26.74 -4.20
N LEU A 865 40.17 27.22 -3.57
CA LEU A 865 39.11 27.95 -4.27
C LEU A 865 39.55 29.34 -4.70
N LEU A 866 40.36 30.03 -3.89
CA LEU A 866 40.95 31.30 -4.27
C LEU A 866 41.85 31.15 -5.51
N GLU A 867 42.69 30.12 -5.58
CA GLU A 867 43.49 29.84 -6.78
C GLU A 867 42.60 29.58 -8.00
N ALA A 868 41.57 28.73 -7.84
CA ALA A 868 40.66 28.38 -8.93
C ALA A 868 39.83 29.59 -9.43
N LEU A 869 39.45 30.50 -8.54
CA LEU A 869 38.68 31.71 -8.87
C LEU A 869 39.58 32.85 -9.38
N SER A 870 40.85 32.88 -9.01
CA SER A 870 41.84 33.88 -9.46
C SER A 870 42.45 33.55 -10.82
N LEU A 871 42.36 32.29 -11.29
CA LEU A 871 42.78 31.85 -12.63
C LEU A 871 41.70 32.02 -13.71
N GLY A 872 40.56 32.66 -13.38
CA GLY A 872 39.56 33.07 -14.36
C GLY A 872 39.97 34.38 -15.04
N PRO A 873 39.92 34.49 -16.38
CA PRO A 873 40.43 35.66 -17.09
C PRO A 873 39.64 36.91 -16.73
N ALA A 874 40.32 37.86 -16.10
CA ALA A 874 39.93 39.26 -16.17
C ALA A 874 40.25 39.78 -17.58
N SER A 875 39.29 40.54 -18.14
CA SER A 875 39.35 41.37 -19.36
C SER A 875 38.93 40.76 -20.73
N SER A 876 38.08 41.55 -21.41
CA SER A 876 37.66 41.55 -22.82
C SER A 876 36.76 40.43 -23.39
N GLY A 877 35.45 40.73 -23.43
CA GLY A 877 34.60 40.81 -24.62
C GLY A 877 34.74 39.85 -25.81
N LEU A 878 33.62 39.14 -26.08
CA LEU A 878 33.15 38.61 -27.38
C LEU A 878 33.95 37.47 -28.05
N LEU A 879 33.18 36.43 -28.39
CA LEU A 879 33.47 35.33 -29.34
C LEU A 879 34.45 34.22 -28.91
N GLY A 880 33.86 33.03 -28.75
CA GLY A 880 34.44 31.76 -29.22
C GLY A 880 35.52 31.12 -28.34
N LEU A 881 35.19 30.01 -27.67
CA LEU A 881 36.21 29.11 -27.12
C LEU A 881 36.04 27.68 -27.66
N ARG A 882 36.98 27.32 -28.53
CA ARG A 882 37.39 25.95 -28.84
C ARG A 882 38.35 25.44 -27.76
N GLN A 883 38.12 24.18 -27.38
CA GLN A 883 39.04 23.08 -27.02
C GLN A 883 40.20 23.32 -26.04
N GLU A 884 40.11 22.67 -24.86
CA GLU A 884 40.93 21.50 -24.43
C GLU A 884 42.23 21.95 -23.76
N VAL A 885 42.56 21.50 -22.53
CA VAL A 885 43.18 20.20 -22.23
C VAL A 885 42.85 19.76 -20.78
N PRO A 886 42.84 18.43 -20.49
CA PRO A 886 42.32 17.83 -19.26
C PRO A 886 43.40 17.63 -18.19
N TRP A 887 43.03 17.65 -16.91
CA TRP A 887 43.94 17.22 -15.84
C TRP A 887 43.49 15.93 -15.17
N PHE A 888 44.34 14.93 -15.37
CA PHE A 888 44.36 13.60 -14.79
C PHE A 888 44.73 13.63 -13.30
N SER A 889 44.58 12.46 -12.68
CA SER A 889 45.04 12.06 -11.35
C SER A 889 46.37 12.67 -10.88
N SER A 890 46.37 13.25 -9.69
CA SER A 890 47.51 13.20 -8.77
C SER A 890 47.03 13.44 -7.34
N ASP A 891 47.23 12.44 -6.47
CA ASP A 891 47.29 12.65 -5.03
C ASP A 891 48.46 13.61 -4.74
N LEU A 892 48.19 14.77 -4.13
CA LEU A 892 49.21 15.69 -3.65
C LEU A 892 49.14 15.73 -2.12
N ILE A 893 50.21 15.26 -1.50
CA ILE A 893 50.48 15.26 -0.07
C ILE A 893 51.25 16.57 0.22
N LEU A 894 50.68 17.50 1.00
CA LEU A 894 51.34 18.74 1.42
C LEU A 894 52.00 18.59 2.81
N SER A 895 53.21 18.05 2.90
CA SER A 895 53.99 18.12 4.15
C SER A 895 54.48 19.56 4.42
N PRO A 896 54.60 19.97 5.69
CA PRO A 896 55.10 21.31 6.02
C PRO A 896 56.62 21.34 5.85
N GLY A 897 57.11 22.08 4.85
CA GLY A 897 58.54 22.29 4.62
C GLY A 897 58.99 22.01 3.19
N SER A 898 58.64 22.89 2.26
CA SER A 898 59.39 23.15 1.02
C SER A 898 58.75 24.36 0.32
N LEU A 899 58.85 25.50 1.00
CA LEU A 899 58.92 26.81 0.37
C LEU A 899 60.35 27.29 0.55
N ASN A 900 61.09 27.34 -0.54
CA ASN A 900 62.08 28.38 -0.81
C ASN A 900 61.84 28.86 -2.24
#